data_AF-A0AA35P311-F1
#
_entry.id   AF-A0AA35P311-F1
#
_cell.length_a   1.000
_cell.length_b   1.000
_cell.length_c   1.000
_cell.angle_alpha   90.00
_cell.angle_beta   90.00
_cell.angle_gamma   90.00
#
_symmetry.space_group_name_H-M   'P 1'
#
loop_
_entity.id
_entity.type
_entity.pdbx_description
1 polymer ?
#
loop_
_entity_poly.entity_id
_entity_poly.type
_entity_poly.pdbx_seq_one_letter_code
_entity_poly.pdbx_strand_id
1 'polypeptide(L)'
;MWKEKTGRRDRNSSPSRALSRNMAVVKSAHIAHALIRPAGGIFERCSIFSSGDAVKGWKFPPVDCLTGLHQGCFVFKPDSKKAKASSAADYFSKGNTDSEDSELRFDTCQLLWKQIKCETEQLQEDLNKKLFDNLITFLRQSHSDFQKKKTKWACRMKSSEIPTAAVVLGVNVMDHDLTFKSLSEVLHDDVTPFVVSLRSKECPGIKQLLQKLMIQLMGCHVDVDSCEEEYSKPSSNRIRCSVASLIDWYRNITKETDTESQCRKRVFSSRHLESPPVVVIFKDLESFTTKVLQDFIFISSHCIQEFPLVLIFGIATSPMIIHKLLPHTVSSSLCIELFQSLSCKEHLTKVIDKLLLTSQFPFKLSEKVLQVLINIFLYHDFSVQNFIKGFQLSLLEHCYSHPLSVLCCELQEARKRTETLSHSQCENIRRLPSFRRFVENQVSNKQTVLLTDDECLKETTQELLQDLHTYHENYFPILCCLHAFTSSLPKYPLGKQIRELYCTCLEKKVWETEEYESAIQLVRMMAKDELVVILEKCVEIITSSPSEHLKIPSEKLKQYLDQFRNLEAEANGGQEEPISSLQELQKKTDLYHLQKTLLEMKESRKLKKLTKFEMLRFEVVDFVDGLVRNYLAPAEMQTLHEVMYFSAANTLREHLNAAPRVALHTALNNPYFYLKNESLKTDAGCISNAAPDICIAYKLHLECGRLINLVDWLEAFATVVVAAENPNSSVKDQIDDAIHARFIRAVSELELLGFIKPSKQKTDHVARLTWGSC
;
A
#
# COMPACT_ATOMS: atom_id res chain seq x y z
N MET A 1 65.80 -16.35 -30.47
CA MET A 1 66.36 -16.96 -29.24
C MET A 1 65.23 -17.76 -28.60
N TRP A 2 65.08 -19.04 -28.96
CA TRP A 2 65.64 -20.19 -28.22
C TRP A 2 65.07 -20.24 -26.79
N LYS A 3 64.43 -21.29 -26.29
CA LYS A 3 64.23 -22.70 -26.66
C LYS A 3 63.09 -23.19 -25.73
N GLU A 4 62.07 -23.89 -26.18
CA GLU A 4 62.06 -25.36 -26.39
C GLU A 4 62.56 -26.18 -25.20
N LYS A 5 61.69 -27.01 -24.61
CA LYS A 5 61.82 -28.49 -24.52
C LYS A 5 60.76 -29.07 -23.57
N THR A 6 59.70 -29.70 -24.10
CA THR A 6 59.57 -31.15 -24.46
C THR A 6 59.37 -32.08 -23.27
N GLY A 7 58.27 -32.84 -23.29
CA GLY A 7 58.10 -34.07 -22.51
C GLY A 7 56.70 -34.67 -22.71
N ARG A 8 56.63 -35.82 -23.40
CA ARG A 8 55.45 -36.46 -24.00
C ARG A 8 55.04 -37.72 -23.20
N ARG A 9 53.78 -38.15 -23.38
CA ARG A 9 53.18 -39.52 -23.27
C ARG A 9 52.71 -39.99 -21.88
N ASP A 10 51.39 -40.18 -21.70
CA ASP A 10 50.56 -41.40 -21.93
C ASP A 10 50.78 -42.42 -20.80
N ARG A 11 49.81 -43.01 -20.07
CA ARG A 11 48.41 -43.37 -20.33
C ARG A 11 47.76 -43.82 -18.99
N ASN A 12 46.42 -43.85 -18.97
CA ASN A 12 45.52 -44.70 -18.16
C ASN A 12 45.27 -44.38 -16.68
N SER A 13 44.18 -43.65 -16.42
CA SER A 13 42.98 -44.18 -15.73
C SER A 13 41.91 -43.09 -15.62
N SER A 14 40.74 -43.36 -16.21
CA SER A 14 39.47 -42.69 -15.91
C SER A 14 38.89 -43.23 -14.58
N PRO A 15 37.75 -42.74 -14.07
CA PRO A 15 37.25 -41.37 -13.97
C PRO A 15 36.80 -41.03 -12.52
N SER A 16 36.86 -39.75 -12.11
CA SER A 16 35.81 -39.06 -11.32
C SER A 16 36.29 -37.68 -10.88
N ARG A 17 35.96 -36.71 -11.73
CA ARG A 17 35.67 -35.33 -11.37
C ARG A 17 34.68 -35.29 -10.18
N ALA A 18 34.58 -34.27 -9.35
CA ALA A 18 35.33 -33.03 -9.17
C ALA A 18 34.59 -32.18 -8.10
N LEU A 19 35.26 -31.11 -7.66
CA LEU A 19 34.67 -29.80 -7.35
C LEU A 19 33.77 -29.68 -6.12
N SER A 20 34.36 -29.22 -5.01
CA SER A 20 33.70 -28.32 -4.05
C SER A 20 34.41 -26.97 -4.03
N ARG A 21 34.24 -26.19 -5.11
CA ARG A 21 34.43 -24.74 -5.11
C ARG A 21 33.17 -24.11 -5.70
N ASN A 22 32.25 -23.75 -4.80
CA ASN A 22 31.28 -22.66 -4.86
C ASN A 22 30.24 -22.87 -3.74
N MET A 23 30.55 -22.36 -2.54
CA MET A 23 29.54 -22.01 -1.53
C MET A 23 29.90 -20.64 -0.99
N ALA A 24 29.57 -19.63 -1.79
CA ALA A 24 29.31 -18.28 -1.31
C ALA A 24 27.92 -17.93 -1.84
N VAL A 25 27.12 -17.25 -1.01
CA VAL A 25 25.72 -16.87 -1.21
C VAL A 25 24.71 -17.99 -0.89
N VAL A 26 24.28 -18.03 0.38
CA VAL A 26 22.87 -18.06 0.88
C VAL A 26 22.97 -18.28 2.40
N LYS A 27 22.93 -17.20 3.18
CA LYS A 27 22.58 -17.19 4.62
C LYS A 27 21.97 -15.83 4.93
N SER A 28 20.67 -15.72 4.67
CA SER A 28 19.85 -14.59 5.07
C SER A 28 18.39 -15.04 5.02
N ALA A 29 17.88 -15.49 6.16
CA ALA A 29 16.47 -15.52 6.54
C ALA A 29 16.34 -16.40 7.80
N HIS A 30 16.28 -15.77 8.97
CA HIS A 30 15.50 -16.16 10.15
C HIS A 30 15.85 -15.19 11.27
N ILE A 31 15.26 -13.99 11.21
CA ILE A 31 15.07 -13.15 12.38
C ILE A 31 13.63 -13.39 12.78
N ALA A 32 13.45 -14.27 13.76
CA ALA A 32 12.16 -14.50 14.39
C ALA A 32 11.88 -13.37 15.38
N HIS A 33 10.65 -12.86 15.27
CA HIS A 33 9.96 -11.90 16.12
C HIS A 33 10.32 -11.94 17.61
N ALA A 34 10.84 -10.82 18.12
CA ALA A 34 10.58 -10.34 19.46
C ALA A 34 9.92 -8.97 19.34
N LEU A 35 8.60 -8.94 19.46
CA LEU A 35 7.79 -7.72 19.55
C LEU A 35 8.13 -7.01 20.86
N ILE A 36 8.88 -5.91 20.77
CA ILE A 36 9.07 -4.95 21.86
C ILE A 36 7.95 -3.91 21.71
N ARG A 37 6.90 -4.02 22.54
CA ARG A 37 5.92 -2.94 22.77
C ARG A 37 6.60 -1.80 23.55
N PRO A 38 6.50 -0.53 23.14
CA PRO A 38 6.74 0.60 24.04
C PRO A 38 5.41 0.97 24.71
N ALA A 39 5.15 0.45 25.91
CA ALA A 39 3.99 0.86 26.70
C ALA A 39 4.35 2.03 27.63
N GLY A 40 3.92 3.23 27.22
CA GLY A 40 3.66 4.34 28.13
C GLY A 40 2.25 4.19 28.70
N GLY A 41 2.12 4.22 30.03
CA GLY A 41 0.84 4.32 30.73
C GLY A 41 0.34 2.99 31.32
N ILE A 42 -0.02 3.03 32.60
CA ILE A 42 -0.62 1.96 33.42
C ILE A 42 0.40 0.94 33.97
N PHE A 43 1.30 1.42 34.82
CA PHE A 43 1.89 0.61 35.89
C PHE A 43 1.06 0.88 37.15
N GLU A 44 0.04 0.07 37.39
CA GLU A 44 -0.47 -0.12 38.75
C GLU A 44 -1.18 -1.48 38.83
N ARG A 45 -0.72 -2.28 39.80
CA ARG A 45 -1.29 -3.55 40.28
C ARG A 45 -1.17 -4.78 39.37
N CYS A 46 -0.01 -5.44 39.47
CA CYS A 46 0.07 -6.90 39.42
C CYS A 46 1.03 -7.39 40.52
N SER A 47 0.62 -7.15 41.76
CA SER A 47 1.05 -7.92 42.92
C SER A 47 -0.23 -8.49 43.53
N ILE A 48 -0.25 -9.80 43.79
CA ILE A 48 -1.37 -10.62 44.26
C ILE A 48 -2.12 -11.29 43.12
N PHE A 49 -1.77 -12.54 42.81
CA PHE A 49 -2.71 -13.66 42.78
C PHE A 49 -1.95 -14.99 42.73
N SER A 50 -1.54 -15.44 43.91
CA SER A 50 -1.34 -16.86 44.20
C SER A 50 -2.68 -17.44 44.65
N SER A 51 -3.48 -17.97 43.73
CA SER A 51 -4.51 -18.95 44.07
C SER A 51 -4.95 -19.65 42.79
N GLY A 52 -4.77 -20.96 42.80
CA GLY A 52 -4.95 -21.80 41.63
C GLY A 52 -6.39 -21.85 41.14
N ASP A 53 -6.50 -21.96 39.82
CA ASP A 53 -7.37 -22.94 39.22
C ASP A 53 -6.64 -23.60 38.04
N ALA A 54 -6.31 -24.86 38.26
CA ALA A 54 -5.52 -25.68 37.36
C ALA A 54 -6.38 -26.18 36.20
N VAL A 55 -6.19 -25.61 35.01
CA VAL A 55 -6.46 -26.33 33.75
C VAL A 55 -5.39 -27.43 33.64
N LYS A 56 -5.72 -28.59 34.22
CA LYS A 56 -4.88 -29.81 34.18
C LYS A 56 -4.58 -30.19 32.72
N GLY A 57 -3.31 -30.18 32.36
CA GLY A 57 -2.82 -30.95 31.21
C GLY A 57 -1.80 -30.30 30.29
N TRP A 58 -0.97 -29.36 30.74
CA TRP A 58 0.17 -28.87 29.96
C TRP A 58 1.41 -28.83 30.84
N LYS A 59 2.24 -29.89 30.78
CA LYS A 59 3.61 -29.82 31.32
C LYS A 59 4.47 -29.16 30.25
N PHE A 60 4.60 -27.84 30.30
CA PHE A 60 5.70 -27.17 29.62
C PHE A 60 6.99 -27.53 30.39
N PRO A 61 8.00 -28.16 29.76
CA PRO A 61 9.34 -28.15 30.33
C PRO A 61 9.86 -26.70 30.35
N PRO A 62 10.72 -26.32 31.32
CA PRO A 62 11.34 -24.99 31.32
C PRO A 62 12.08 -24.74 30.00
N VAL A 63 12.00 -23.49 29.52
CA VAL A 63 12.45 -23.01 28.20
C VAL A 63 13.92 -23.37 27.91
N ASP A 64 14.74 -23.54 28.95
CA ASP A 64 16.16 -23.89 28.87
C ASP A 64 16.45 -25.27 28.24
N CYS A 65 15.49 -26.21 28.28
CA CYS A 65 15.69 -27.54 27.69
C CYS A 65 15.49 -27.56 26.16
N LEU A 66 14.88 -26.54 25.57
CA LEU A 66 14.56 -26.50 24.14
C LEU A 66 15.73 -26.00 23.28
N THR A 67 16.61 -25.17 23.84
CA THR A 67 17.76 -24.58 23.14
C THR A 67 19.05 -25.41 23.26
N GLY A 68 19.05 -26.45 24.11
CA GLY A 68 20.23 -27.23 24.46
C GLY A 68 20.57 -28.42 23.56
N LEU A 69 19.80 -28.69 22.48
CA LEU A 69 20.06 -29.84 21.60
C LEU A 69 20.71 -29.45 20.28
N HIS A 70 21.62 -30.29 19.79
CA HIS A 70 22.35 -30.19 18.52
C HIS A 70 21.48 -30.07 17.24
N GLN A 71 20.15 -30.01 17.36
CA GLN A 71 19.20 -29.98 16.25
C GLN A 71 18.61 -28.58 16.08
N GLY A 72 18.47 -28.12 14.83
CA GLY A 72 17.98 -26.77 14.51
C GLY A 72 16.47 -26.63 14.29
N CYS A 73 15.70 -27.73 14.34
CA CYS A 73 14.25 -27.72 14.11
C CYS A 73 13.54 -28.62 15.13
N PHE A 74 12.53 -28.08 15.82
CA PHE A 74 11.67 -28.83 16.74
C PHE A 74 10.22 -28.72 16.25
N VAL A 75 9.55 -29.86 16.08
CA VAL A 75 8.16 -29.90 15.61
C VAL A 75 7.26 -30.36 16.75
N PHE A 76 6.36 -29.48 17.19
CA PHE A 76 5.36 -29.78 18.21
C PHE A 76 4.01 -30.01 17.54
N LYS A 77 3.66 -31.28 17.27
CA LYS A 77 2.32 -31.64 16.80
C LYS A 77 1.43 -31.87 18.02
N PRO A 78 0.28 -31.17 18.17
CA PRO A 78 -0.67 -31.47 19.24
C PRO A 78 -1.27 -32.86 19.00
N ASP A 79 -1.44 -33.65 20.06
CA ASP A 79 -2.12 -34.94 19.95
C ASP A 79 -3.53 -34.73 19.38
N SER A 80 -3.83 -35.36 18.24
CA SER A 80 -5.01 -35.16 17.38
C SER A 80 -6.37 -35.30 18.07
N LYS A 81 -6.43 -35.72 19.34
CA LYS A 81 -7.65 -35.93 20.12
C LYS A 81 -8.03 -34.76 21.04
N LYS A 82 -7.21 -33.70 21.17
CA LYS A 82 -7.46 -32.57 22.11
C LYS A 82 -7.41 -31.17 21.49
N ALA A 83 -7.29 -31.04 20.17
CA ALA A 83 -7.33 -29.73 19.52
C ALA A 83 -8.76 -29.19 19.52
N LYS A 84 -9.13 -28.40 20.53
CA LYS A 84 -10.23 -27.44 20.36
C LYS A 84 -9.77 -26.45 19.28
N ALA A 85 -10.52 -26.31 18.20
CA ALA A 85 -10.34 -25.22 17.26
C ALA A 85 -10.63 -23.92 18.02
N SER A 86 -9.60 -23.25 18.53
CA SER A 86 -9.76 -21.91 19.10
C SER A 86 -10.28 -21.00 17.99
N SER A 87 -11.44 -20.39 18.19
CA SER A 87 -11.99 -19.48 17.21
C SER A 87 -11.16 -18.19 17.17
N ALA A 88 -11.12 -17.50 16.03
CA ALA A 88 -10.44 -16.19 15.95
C ALA A 88 -11.08 -15.15 16.90
N ALA A 89 -12.39 -15.27 17.16
CA ALA A 89 -13.12 -14.45 18.12
C ALA A 89 -12.60 -14.65 19.57
N ASP A 90 -12.21 -15.88 19.93
CA ASP A 90 -11.64 -16.19 21.26
C ASP A 90 -10.31 -15.46 21.51
N TYR A 91 -9.57 -15.10 20.46
CA TYR A 91 -8.35 -14.30 20.60
C TYR A 91 -8.63 -12.81 20.69
N PHE A 92 -9.71 -12.36 20.06
CA PHE A 92 -10.15 -10.98 20.10
C PHE A 92 -10.73 -10.61 21.47
N SER A 93 -11.40 -11.55 22.14
CA SER A 93 -11.98 -11.38 23.49
C SER A 93 -10.98 -11.52 24.64
N LYS A 94 -9.78 -12.09 24.39
CA LYS A 94 -8.73 -12.24 25.42
C LYS A 94 -8.22 -10.87 25.89
N GLY A 95 -8.75 -10.41 27.02
CA GLY A 95 -8.35 -9.19 27.71
C GLY A 95 -9.48 -8.19 27.95
N ASN A 96 -10.66 -8.39 27.36
CA ASN A 96 -11.83 -7.52 27.55
C ASN A 96 -12.78 -8.15 28.58
N THR A 97 -13.32 -7.35 29.50
CA THR A 97 -14.29 -7.79 30.53
C THR A 97 -15.65 -8.15 29.95
N ASP A 98 -15.95 -7.67 28.74
CA ASP A 98 -17.27 -7.77 28.11
C ASP A 98 -17.14 -8.66 26.85
N SER A 99 -17.38 -9.96 27.00
CA SER A 99 -17.18 -10.96 25.94
C SER A 99 -18.15 -10.80 24.76
N GLU A 100 -19.41 -10.48 25.06
CA GLU A 100 -20.48 -10.35 24.05
C GLU A 100 -20.26 -9.15 23.12
N ASP A 101 -19.82 -8.01 23.67
CA ASP A 101 -19.47 -6.81 22.90
C ASP A 101 -18.25 -7.07 21.99
N SER A 102 -17.28 -7.86 22.49
CA SER A 102 -16.08 -8.19 21.73
C SER A 102 -16.39 -9.05 20.49
N GLU A 103 -17.34 -9.98 20.60
CA GLU A 103 -17.78 -10.80 19.46
C GLU A 103 -18.51 -9.96 18.42
N LEU A 104 -19.45 -9.11 18.85
CA LEU A 104 -20.18 -8.20 17.94
C LEU A 104 -19.26 -7.23 17.20
N ARG A 105 -18.23 -6.72 17.87
CA ARG A 105 -17.19 -5.87 17.24
C ARG A 105 -16.42 -6.61 16.17
N PHE A 106 -16.05 -7.86 16.44
CA PHE A 106 -15.33 -8.68 15.48
C PHE A 106 -16.18 -8.98 14.24
N ASP A 107 -17.46 -9.32 14.42
CA ASP A 107 -18.39 -9.55 13.32
C ASP A 107 -18.59 -8.31 12.46
N THR A 108 -18.70 -7.14 13.10
CA THR A 108 -18.78 -5.84 12.42
C THR A 108 -17.53 -5.56 11.59
N CYS A 109 -16.35 -5.78 12.19
CA CYS A 109 -15.07 -5.63 11.50
C CYS A 109 -14.96 -6.55 10.28
N GLN A 110 -15.40 -7.81 10.40
CA GLN A 110 -15.39 -8.75 9.29
C GLN A 110 -16.35 -8.35 8.16
N LEU A 111 -17.55 -7.89 8.51
CA LEU A 111 -18.55 -7.49 7.53
C LEU A 111 -18.06 -6.28 6.72
N LEU A 112 -17.59 -5.24 7.40
CA LEU A 112 -17.00 -4.06 6.75
C LEU A 112 -15.82 -4.45 5.87
N TRP A 113 -14.92 -5.29 6.38
CA TRP A 113 -13.75 -5.73 5.61
C TRP A 113 -14.14 -6.51 4.35
N LYS A 114 -15.14 -7.39 4.42
CA LYS A 114 -15.64 -8.12 3.25
C LYS A 114 -16.20 -7.16 2.20
N GLN A 115 -16.99 -6.17 2.61
CA GLN A 115 -17.54 -5.16 1.68
C GLN A 115 -16.41 -4.36 1.01
N ILE A 116 -15.48 -3.83 1.79
CA ILE A 116 -14.32 -3.07 1.29
C ILE A 116 -13.50 -3.91 0.30
N LYS A 117 -13.24 -5.18 0.62
CA LYS A 117 -12.49 -6.09 -0.24
C LYS A 117 -13.24 -6.35 -1.55
N CYS A 118 -14.53 -6.67 -1.50
CA CYS A 118 -15.35 -6.89 -2.68
C CYS A 118 -15.39 -5.67 -3.60
N GLU A 119 -15.57 -4.46 -3.05
CA GLU A 119 -15.53 -3.24 -3.84
C GLU A 119 -14.16 -2.99 -4.45
N THR A 120 -13.09 -3.26 -3.71
CA THR A 120 -11.73 -3.06 -4.22
C THR A 120 -11.41 -4.01 -5.37
N GLU A 121 -11.83 -5.28 -5.28
CA GLU A 121 -11.69 -6.27 -6.34
C GLU A 121 -12.51 -5.88 -7.58
N GLN A 122 -13.77 -5.45 -7.39
CA GLN A 122 -14.61 -4.94 -8.48
C GLN A 122 -13.99 -3.72 -9.16
N LEU A 123 -13.46 -2.76 -8.40
CA LEU A 123 -12.77 -1.59 -8.95
C LEU A 123 -11.52 -1.99 -9.72
N GLN A 124 -10.75 -2.95 -9.22
CA GLN A 124 -9.58 -3.45 -9.93
C GLN A 124 -9.97 -4.12 -11.25
N GLU A 125 -11.03 -4.92 -11.28
CA GLU A 125 -11.57 -5.51 -12.50
C GLU A 125 -12.02 -4.43 -13.47
N ASP A 126 -12.84 -3.46 -13.03
CA ASP A 126 -13.33 -2.34 -13.84
C ASP A 126 -12.21 -1.53 -14.49
N LEU A 127 -11.15 -1.30 -13.74
CA LEU A 127 -9.98 -0.57 -14.23
C LEU A 127 -9.20 -1.36 -15.28
N ASN A 128 -9.10 -2.68 -15.10
CA ASN A 128 -8.37 -3.54 -16.01
C ASN A 128 -9.19 -3.98 -17.23
N LYS A 129 -10.53 -3.88 -17.21
CA LYS A 129 -11.41 -4.24 -18.36
C LYS A 129 -10.94 -3.63 -19.67
N LYS A 130 -10.64 -2.32 -19.72
CA LYS A 130 -10.14 -1.67 -20.94
C LYS A 130 -8.85 -2.29 -21.49
N LEU A 131 -7.95 -2.70 -20.60
CA LEU A 131 -6.69 -3.36 -20.99
C LEU A 131 -6.95 -4.78 -21.48
N PHE A 132 -7.82 -5.51 -20.77
CA PHE A 132 -8.20 -6.87 -21.13
C PHE A 132 -8.93 -6.90 -22.47
N ASP A 133 -9.86 -5.99 -22.73
CA ASP A 133 -10.55 -5.86 -24.02
C ASP A 133 -9.56 -5.61 -25.16
N ASN A 134 -8.60 -4.69 -24.96
CA ASN A 134 -7.55 -4.43 -25.93
C ASN A 134 -6.64 -5.65 -26.16
N LEU A 135 -6.29 -6.39 -25.11
CA LEU A 135 -5.51 -7.64 -25.22
C LEU A 135 -6.30 -8.75 -25.93
N ILE A 136 -7.60 -8.89 -25.66
CA ILE A 136 -8.46 -9.88 -26.29
C ILE A 136 -8.64 -9.56 -27.78
N THR A 137 -8.84 -8.28 -28.13
CA THR A 137 -8.92 -7.87 -29.54
C THR A 137 -7.62 -8.14 -30.27
N PHE A 138 -6.46 -7.86 -29.66
CA PHE A 138 -5.14 -8.22 -30.19
C PHE A 138 -4.97 -9.74 -30.39
N LEU A 139 -5.36 -10.55 -29.39
CA LEU A 139 -5.28 -12.00 -29.47
C LEU A 139 -6.16 -12.57 -30.59
N ARG A 140 -7.38 -12.03 -30.75
CA ARG A 140 -8.29 -12.40 -31.86
C ARG A 140 -7.71 -12.02 -33.22
N GLN A 141 -7.10 -10.84 -33.34
CA GLN A 141 -6.44 -10.41 -34.58
C GLN A 141 -5.26 -11.32 -34.93
N SER A 142 -4.36 -11.56 -33.97
CA SER A 142 -3.21 -12.45 -34.09
C SER A 142 -3.61 -13.88 -34.50
N HIS A 143 -4.72 -14.37 -33.96
CA HIS A 143 -5.23 -15.69 -34.28
C HIS A 143 -5.89 -15.75 -35.68
N SER A 144 -6.62 -14.71 -36.08
CA SER A 144 -7.19 -14.62 -37.44
C SER A 144 -6.09 -14.64 -38.51
N ASP A 145 -4.93 -14.03 -38.22
CA ASP A 145 -3.77 -14.06 -39.08
C ASP A 145 -3.13 -15.45 -39.12
N PHE A 146 -3.19 -16.22 -38.02
CA PHE A 146 -2.76 -17.61 -38.00
C PHE A 146 -3.64 -18.50 -38.91
N GLN A 147 -4.96 -18.31 -38.89
CA GLN A 147 -5.89 -19.09 -39.73
C GLN A 147 -5.76 -18.75 -41.22
N LYS A 148 -5.56 -17.47 -41.56
CA LYS A 148 -5.36 -17.01 -42.96
C LYS A 148 -4.04 -17.52 -43.57
N LYS A 149 -3.03 -17.90 -42.77
CA LYS A 149 -1.69 -18.34 -43.21
C LYS A 149 -1.65 -19.68 -43.95
N LYS A 150 -2.77 -20.41 -44.14
CA LYS A 150 -2.83 -21.63 -44.98
C LYS A 150 -2.74 -21.35 -46.50
N THR A 151 -2.87 -20.10 -46.96
CA THR A 151 -2.90 -19.77 -48.41
C THR A 151 -1.84 -18.74 -48.84
N LYS A 152 -0.78 -19.23 -49.53
CA LYS A 152 0.23 -18.55 -50.39
C LYS A 152 1.61 -18.14 -49.80
N TRP A 153 2.61 -18.24 -50.69
CA TRP A 153 4.09 -18.21 -50.53
C TRP A 153 4.67 -17.01 -49.74
N ALA A 154 4.02 -15.84 -49.72
CA ALA A 154 4.46 -14.68 -48.92
C ALA A 154 4.45 -14.95 -47.39
N CYS A 155 3.77 -16.02 -46.95
CA CYS A 155 3.62 -16.39 -45.56
C CYS A 155 4.88 -16.99 -44.91
N ARG A 156 5.88 -17.51 -45.65
CA ARG A 156 7.03 -18.21 -45.04
C ARG A 156 8.05 -17.30 -44.32
N MET A 157 8.15 -16.03 -44.71
CA MET A 157 9.03 -15.06 -44.02
C MET A 157 8.34 -14.40 -42.82
N LYS A 158 7.03 -14.13 -42.92
CA LYS A 158 6.20 -13.64 -41.80
C LYS A 158 5.70 -14.75 -40.84
N SER A 159 6.00 -16.03 -41.12
CA SER A 159 5.55 -17.17 -40.29
C SER A 159 6.48 -17.49 -39.12
N SER A 160 7.67 -16.89 -39.03
CA SER A 160 8.61 -17.12 -37.93
C SER A 160 8.48 -16.11 -36.80
N GLU A 161 7.61 -15.10 -36.96
CA GLU A 161 7.40 -14.06 -35.96
C GLU A 161 6.34 -14.52 -34.94
N ILE A 162 6.73 -14.52 -33.66
CA ILE A 162 5.82 -14.82 -32.55
C ILE A 162 5.06 -13.54 -32.21
N PRO A 163 3.71 -13.53 -32.21
CA PRO A 163 2.95 -12.40 -31.70
C PRO A 163 3.21 -12.27 -30.19
N THR A 164 3.59 -11.07 -29.77
CA THR A 164 3.95 -10.79 -28.38
C THR A 164 3.30 -9.51 -27.90
N ALA A 165 2.59 -9.58 -26.78
CA ALA A 165 2.04 -8.41 -26.10
C ALA A 165 2.99 -8.00 -24.98
N ALA A 166 3.56 -6.80 -25.07
CA ALA A 166 4.35 -6.21 -24.01
C ALA A 166 3.45 -5.36 -23.11
N VAL A 167 3.11 -5.86 -21.91
CA VAL A 167 2.28 -5.16 -20.94
C VAL A 167 3.18 -4.43 -19.94
N VAL A 168 3.17 -3.10 -20.01
CA VAL A 168 3.86 -2.23 -19.06
C VAL A 168 2.94 -2.05 -17.86
N LEU A 169 3.25 -2.74 -16.76
CA LEU A 169 2.42 -2.78 -15.56
C LEU A 169 2.90 -1.83 -14.44
N GLY A 170 4.15 -1.36 -14.49
CA GLY A 170 4.73 -0.47 -13.48
C GLY A 170 5.54 -1.20 -12.39
N VAL A 171 6.09 -0.43 -11.44
CA VAL A 171 7.07 -0.91 -10.44
C VAL A 171 6.42 -1.77 -9.33
N ASN A 172 5.09 -1.84 -9.26
CA ASN A 172 4.31 -2.52 -8.23
C ASN A 172 4.17 -4.04 -8.43
N VAL A 173 5.28 -4.77 -8.29
CA VAL A 173 5.36 -6.23 -8.52
C VAL A 173 4.27 -7.06 -7.80
N MET A 174 3.84 -6.66 -6.60
CA MET A 174 2.83 -7.39 -5.82
C MET A 174 1.43 -7.35 -6.43
N ASP A 175 1.09 -6.25 -7.11
CA ASP A 175 -0.25 -6.05 -7.66
C ASP A 175 -0.43 -6.85 -8.97
N HIS A 176 0.68 -7.08 -9.69
CA HIS A 176 0.72 -7.83 -10.96
C HIS A 176 0.19 -9.25 -10.81
N ASP A 177 0.40 -9.88 -9.66
CA ASP A 177 -0.07 -11.23 -9.43
C ASP A 177 -1.60 -11.33 -9.47
N LEU A 178 -2.32 -10.32 -8.96
CA LEU A 178 -3.77 -10.26 -9.05
C LEU A 178 -4.22 -9.96 -10.48
N THR A 179 -3.60 -8.96 -11.14
CA THR A 179 -3.97 -8.61 -12.51
C THR A 179 -3.75 -9.76 -13.49
N PHE A 180 -2.69 -10.54 -13.31
CA PHE A 180 -2.42 -11.73 -14.13
C PHE A 180 -3.35 -12.89 -13.81
N LYS A 181 -3.82 -13.04 -12.57
CA LYS A 181 -4.85 -14.04 -12.22
C LYS A 181 -6.16 -13.69 -12.92
N SER A 182 -6.63 -12.46 -12.78
CA SER A 182 -7.84 -11.97 -13.47
C SER A 182 -7.68 -12.07 -15.00
N LEU A 183 -6.50 -11.75 -15.55
CA LEU A 183 -6.24 -11.93 -16.98
C LEU A 183 -6.33 -13.41 -17.39
N SER A 184 -5.76 -14.31 -16.60
CA SER A 184 -5.84 -15.75 -16.88
C SER A 184 -7.29 -16.25 -16.89
N GLU A 185 -8.11 -15.84 -15.92
CA GLU A 185 -9.53 -16.19 -15.84
C GLU A 185 -10.30 -15.66 -17.07
N VAL A 186 -10.13 -14.37 -17.40
CA VAL A 186 -10.77 -13.75 -18.56
C VAL A 186 -10.35 -14.41 -19.89
N LEU A 187 -9.06 -14.77 -20.03
CA LEU A 187 -8.57 -15.45 -21.24
C LEU A 187 -9.10 -16.88 -21.38
N HIS A 188 -9.31 -17.59 -20.26
CA HIS A 188 -9.93 -18.90 -20.25
C HIS A 188 -11.38 -18.85 -20.74
N ASP A 189 -12.13 -17.81 -20.35
CA ASP A 189 -13.54 -17.65 -20.72
C ASP A 189 -13.73 -17.21 -22.18
N ASP A 190 -12.89 -16.30 -22.69
CA ASP A 190 -13.14 -15.60 -23.96
C ASP A 190 -12.35 -16.09 -25.18
N VAL A 191 -11.15 -16.65 -24.99
CA VAL A 191 -10.23 -16.92 -26.11
C VAL A 191 -9.78 -18.38 -26.13
N THR A 192 -9.15 -18.86 -25.06
CA THR A 192 -8.42 -20.14 -25.10
C THR A 192 -8.42 -20.88 -23.76
N PRO A 193 -8.64 -22.20 -23.77
CA PRO A 193 -8.49 -23.03 -22.57
C PRO A 193 -7.01 -23.22 -22.16
N PHE A 194 -6.03 -22.82 -22.98
CA PHE A 194 -4.60 -23.03 -22.73
C PHE A 194 -3.86 -21.73 -22.39
N VAL A 195 -3.93 -21.33 -21.12
CA VAL A 195 -3.17 -20.19 -20.58
C VAL A 195 -2.15 -20.70 -19.57
N VAL A 196 -0.90 -20.23 -19.69
CA VAL A 196 0.22 -20.64 -18.86
C VAL A 196 0.85 -19.40 -18.25
N SER A 197 1.06 -19.39 -16.94
CA SER A 197 1.80 -18.31 -16.26
C SER A 197 3.14 -18.81 -15.72
N LEU A 198 4.22 -18.17 -16.17
CA LEU A 198 5.60 -18.50 -15.82
C LEU A 198 6.22 -17.41 -14.94
N ARG A 199 6.84 -17.85 -13.83
CA ARG A 199 7.63 -17.00 -12.93
C ARG A 199 9.13 -17.24 -13.12
N SER A 200 9.94 -16.20 -12.97
CA SER A 200 11.41 -16.32 -13.11
C SER A 200 12.02 -17.26 -12.07
N LYS A 201 11.56 -17.20 -10.80
CA LYS A 201 12.07 -18.04 -9.70
C LYS A 201 11.95 -19.55 -9.99
N GLU A 202 10.97 -19.95 -10.81
CA GLU A 202 10.73 -21.34 -11.17
C GLU A 202 11.55 -21.82 -12.38
N CYS A 203 12.17 -20.87 -13.11
CA CYS A 203 12.80 -21.12 -14.41
C CYS A 203 14.29 -20.74 -14.43
N PRO A 204 15.18 -21.39 -13.66
CA PRO A 204 16.62 -21.11 -13.73
C PRO A 204 17.26 -21.63 -15.03
N GLY A 205 16.64 -22.59 -15.70
CA GLY A 205 17.13 -23.18 -16.95
C GLY A 205 15.99 -23.59 -17.88
N ILE A 206 16.33 -23.76 -19.17
CA ILE A 206 15.35 -24.04 -20.22
C ILE A 206 14.59 -25.36 -20.01
N LYS A 207 15.26 -26.37 -19.43
CA LYS A 207 14.63 -27.64 -19.11
C LYS A 207 13.53 -27.48 -18.08
N GLN A 208 13.76 -26.69 -17.02
CA GLN A 208 12.75 -26.42 -16.01
C GLN A 208 11.59 -25.61 -16.60
N LEU A 209 11.89 -24.63 -17.46
CA LEU A 209 10.88 -23.82 -18.14
C LEU A 209 9.96 -24.69 -19.01
N LEU A 210 10.52 -25.54 -19.87
CA LEU A 210 9.74 -26.45 -20.71
C LEU A 210 8.97 -27.49 -19.88
N GLN A 211 9.57 -27.98 -18.79
CA GLN A 211 8.88 -28.91 -17.89
C GLN A 211 7.67 -28.24 -17.21
N LYS A 212 7.80 -26.98 -16.77
CA LYS A 212 6.72 -26.23 -16.14
C LYS A 212 5.63 -25.85 -17.14
N LEU A 213 6.02 -25.39 -18.32
CA LEU A 213 5.11 -25.15 -19.44
C LEU A 213 4.25 -26.38 -19.72
N MET A 214 4.88 -27.56 -19.80
CA MET A 214 4.14 -28.81 -20.03
C MET A 214 3.25 -29.19 -18.84
N ILE A 215 3.71 -29.07 -17.59
CA ILE A 215 2.88 -29.38 -16.42
C ILE A 215 1.61 -28.52 -16.38
N GLN A 216 1.74 -27.23 -16.68
CA GLN A 216 0.61 -26.28 -16.69
C GLN A 216 -0.33 -26.54 -17.87
N LEU A 217 0.19 -26.84 -19.07
CA LEU A 217 -0.64 -27.17 -20.24
C LEU A 217 -1.38 -28.52 -20.11
N MET A 218 -0.74 -29.52 -19.50
CA MET A 218 -1.34 -30.83 -19.25
C MET A 218 -2.40 -30.80 -18.13
N GLY A 219 -2.71 -29.63 -17.56
CA GLY A 219 -3.75 -29.48 -16.54
C GLY A 219 -3.43 -30.15 -15.21
N CYS A 220 -2.16 -30.44 -14.89
CA CYS A 220 -1.77 -30.77 -13.53
C CYS A 220 -1.70 -29.48 -12.70
N HIS A 221 -2.86 -28.88 -12.44
CA HIS A 221 -3.05 -27.90 -11.40
C HIS A 221 -2.72 -28.60 -10.07
N VAL A 222 -1.51 -28.44 -9.58
CA VAL A 222 -1.30 -28.50 -8.13
C VAL A 222 -1.72 -27.12 -7.66
N ASP A 223 -3.00 -26.99 -7.30
CA ASP A 223 -3.45 -25.85 -6.51
C ASP A 223 -2.58 -25.78 -5.26
N VAL A 224 -1.92 -24.65 -5.08
CA VAL A 224 -1.02 -24.39 -3.95
C VAL A 224 -1.81 -23.99 -2.69
N ASP A 225 -3.14 -24.01 -2.73
CA ASP A 225 -3.99 -23.57 -1.62
C ASP A 225 -4.83 -24.71 -1.00
N SER A 226 -4.21 -25.86 -0.75
CA SER A 226 -4.66 -26.78 0.30
C SER A 226 -3.48 -27.23 1.15
N CYS A 227 -3.19 -26.44 2.19
CA CYS A 227 -2.27 -26.86 3.23
C CYS A 227 -2.89 -28.03 4.02
N GLU A 228 -2.10 -29.09 4.09
CA GLU A 228 -2.08 -30.18 5.07
C GLU A 228 -3.01 -31.38 4.83
N GLU A 229 -2.45 -32.41 4.19
CA GLU A 229 -2.30 -33.75 4.81
C GLU A 229 -1.21 -34.56 4.08
N GLU A 230 -0.40 -35.28 4.85
CA GLU A 230 0.85 -35.90 4.42
C GLU A 230 0.67 -37.13 3.50
N TYR A 231 1.70 -37.39 2.69
CA TYR A 231 1.99 -38.64 1.96
C TYR A 231 1.14 -38.98 0.73
N SER A 232 1.44 -38.30 -0.38
CA SER A 232 1.95 -39.01 -1.56
C SER A 232 2.64 -38.01 -2.48
N LYS A 233 3.96 -38.14 -2.64
CA LYS A 233 4.60 -37.66 -3.86
C LYS A 233 4.19 -38.64 -4.95
N PRO A 234 3.39 -38.29 -5.97
CA PRO A 234 3.67 -38.86 -7.26
C PRO A 234 4.87 -38.08 -7.79
N SER A 235 6.04 -38.72 -7.71
CA SER A 235 7.12 -38.44 -8.62
C SER A 235 6.57 -38.50 -10.04
N SER A 236 6.20 -37.34 -10.62
CA SER A 236 6.17 -37.18 -12.06
C SER A 236 7.63 -37.30 -12.51
N ASN A 237 8.04 -38.55 -12.74
CA ASN A 237 9.31 -38.93 -13.30
C ASN A 237 9.64 -37.94 -14.39
N ARG A 238 10.74 -37.17 -14.22
CA ARG A 238 11.30 -36.21 -15.16
C ARG A 238 10.87 -36.53 -16.58
N ILE A 239 9.71 -36.04 -16.99
CA ILE A 239 9.22 -36.24 -18.34
C ILE A 239 10.31 -35.61 -19.19
N ARG A 240 10.82 -36.36 -20.17
CA ARG A 240 11.75 -35.78 -21.13
C ARG A 240 10.90 -34.80 -21.95
N CYS A 241 10.71 -33.60 -21.41
CA CYS A 241 9.97 -32.52 -22.04
C CYS A 241 10.81 -32.05 -23.22
N SER A 242 10.66 -32.74 -24.34
CA SER A 242 11.13 -32.26 -25.63
C SER A 242 10.02 -31.43 -26.24
N VAL A 243 10.41 -30.45 -27.07
CA VAL A 243 9.46 -29.60 -27.78
C VAL A 243 8.60 -30.43 -28.74
N ALA A 244 9.14 -31.53 -29.27
CA ALA A 244 8.39 -32.50 -30.07
C ALA A 244 7.23 -33.15 -29.28
N SER A 245 7.46 -33.51 -28.01
CA SER A 245 6.40 -34.06 -27.15
C SER A 245 5.26 -33.08 -26.89
N LEU A 246 5.55 -31.78 -26.85
CA LEU A 246 4.56 -30.72 -26.68
C LEU A 246 3.74 -30.50 -27.96
N ILE A 247 4.40 -30.57 -29.13
CA ILE A 247 3.73 -30.52 -30.43
C ILE A 247 2.84 -31.76 -30.64
N ASP A 248 3.34 -32.96 -30.32
CA ASP A 248 2.57 -34.20 -30.42
C ASP A 248 1.34 -34.18 -29.51
N TRP A 249 1.50 -33.68 -28.28
CA TRP A 249 0.38 -33.49 -27.36
C TRP A 249 -0.66 -32.50 -27.91
N TYR A 250 -0.22 -31.32 -28.37
CA TYR A 250 -1.11 -30.31 -28.92
C TYR A 250 -1.87 -30.84 -30.14
N ARG A 251 -1.16 -31.55 -31.04
CA ARG A 251 -1.74 -32.21 -32.21
C ARG A 251 -2.80 -33.24 -31.81
N ASN A 252 -2.60 -34.00 -30.74
CA ASN A 252 -3.56 -34.99 -30.28
C ASN A 252 -4.84 -34.31 -29.77
N ILE A 253 -4.72 -33.23 -29.01
CA ILE A 253 -5.89 -32.50 -28.49
C ILE A 253 -6.69 -31.83 -29.61
N THR A 254 -6.01 -31.19 -30.57
CA THR A 254 -6.70 -30.55 -31.70
C THR A 254 -7.33 -31.56 -32.66
N LYS A 255 -6.90 -32.84 -32.63
CA LYS A 255 -7.48 -33.92 -33.44
C LYS A 255 -8.69 -34.57 -32.75
N GLU A 256 -8.67 -34.72 -31.43
CA GLU A 256 -9.81 -35.28 -30.69
C GLU A 256 -11.08 -34.42 -30.83
N THR A 257 -10.94 -33.11 -31.03
CA THR A 257 -12.07 -32.21 -31.29
C THR A 257 -12.73 -32.40 -32.67
N ASP A 258 -12.03 -33.00 -33.64
CA ASP A 258 -12.57 -33.23 -35.00
C ASP A 258 -13.32 -34.57 -35.13
N THR A 259 -13.12 -35.52 -34.20
CA THR A 259 -13.65 -36.89 -34.32
C THR A 259 -14.80 -37.25 -33.38
N GLU A 260 -15.12 -36.46 -32.35
CA GLU A 260 -16.20 -36.75 -31.39
C GLU A 260 -17.50 -35.95 -31.64
N SER A 261 -18.14 -36.17 -32.79
CA SER A 261 -19.52 -35.73 -33.03
C SER A 261 -20.57 -36.79 -32.67
N GLN A 262 -20.32 -37.62 -31.65
CA GLN A 262 -21.35 -38.49 -31.04
C GLN A 262 -20.88 -39.04 -29.67
N CYS A 263 -21.63 -38.69 -28.61
CA CYS A 263 -21.72 -39.38 -27.30
C CYS A 263 -20.85 -38.89 -26.11
N ARG A 264 -21.21 -37.73 -25.51
CA ARG A 264 -21.75 -37.58 -24.12
C ARG A 264 -21.57 -36.13 -23.64
N LYS A 265 -22.69 -35.43 -23.46
CA LYS A 265 -22.76 -34.04 -22.97
C LYS A 265 -22.02 -33.85 -21.63
N ARG A 266 -20.85 -33.21 -21.68
CA ARG A 266 -20.49 -32.13 -20.75
C ARG A 266 -20.43 -30.86 -21.59
N VAL A 267 -21.12 -29.82 -21.14
CA VAL A 267 -21.33 -28.57 -21.89
C VAL A 267 -20.00 -27.82 -22.00
N PHE A 268 -19.20 -28.14 -23.03
CA PHE A 268 -18.20 -27.24 -23.59
C PHE A 268 -18.90 -26.44 -24.70
N SER A 269 -19.16 -25.17 -24.43
CA SER A 269 -19.87 -24.30 -25.36
C SER A 269 -19.03 -24.04 -26.62
N SER A 270 -19.70 -24.10 -27.77
CA SER A 270 -19.19 -24.09 -29.14
C SER A 270 -18.60 -22.75 -29.62
N ARG A 271 -17.73 -22.10 -28.83
CA ARG A 271 -17.04 -20.83 -29.20
C ARG A 271 -15.55 -20.97 -29.51
N HIS A 272 -14.95 -22.13 -29.27
CA HIS A 272 -13.52 -22.33 -29.54
C HIS A 272 -13.26 -22.53 -31.03
N LEU A 273 -12.39 -21.68 -31.59
CA LEU A 273 -11.91 -21.74 -32.98
C LEU A 273 -11.08 -23.02 -33.22
N GLU A 274 -11.02 -23.47 -34.49
CA GLU A 274 -10.42 -24.72 -35.01
C GLU A 274 -8.93 -24.99 -34.64
N SER A 275 -8.28 -24.10 -33.89
CA SER A 275 -6.98 -24.36 -33.23
C SER A 275 -6.74 -23.30 -32.14
N PRO A 276 -7.03 -23.56 -30.85
CA PRO A 276 -6.89 -22.54 -29.82
C PRO A 276 -5.41 -22.16 -29.62
N PRO A 277 -5.03 -20.87 -29.67
CA PRO A 277 -3.66 -20.47 -29.36
C PRO A 277 -3.27 -20.85 -27.94
N VAL A 278 -1.97 -21.10 -27.73
CA VAL A 278 -1.42 -21.25 -26.38
C VAL A 278 -0.81 -19.93 -25.96
N VAL A 279 -1.36 -19.35 -24.90
CA VAL A 279 -0.89 -18.08 -24.35
C VAL A 279 0.07 -18.34 -23.20
N VAL A 280 1.31 -17.87 -23.34
CA VAL A 280 2.34 -17.96 -22.30
C VAL A 280 2.61 -16.57 -21.72
N ILE A 281 2.28 -16.39 -20.45
CA ILE A 281 2.45 -15.16 -19.69
C ILE A 281 3.75 -15.24 -18.90
N PHE A 282 4.69 -14.36 -19.19
CA PHE A 282 5.87 -14.11 -18.38
C PHE A 282 5.59 -12.97 -17.42
N LYS A 283 5.42 -13.28 -16.12
CA LYS A 283 5.06 -12.25 -15.12
C LYS A 283 6.16 -11.20 -14.92
N ASP A 284 7.41 -11.65 -14.81
CA ASP A 284 8.56 -10.80 -14.46
C ASP A 284 9.69 -10.92 -15.48
N LEU A 285 9.57 -10.27 -16.65
CA LEU A 285 10.58 -10.38 -17.72
C LEU A 285 12.00 -10.00 -17.25
N GLU A 286 12.10 -8.97 -16.40
CA GLU A 286 13.36 -8.38 -15.93
C GLU A 286 14.20 -9.34 -15.08
N SER A 287 13.54 -10.26 -14.38
CA SER A 287 14.20 -11.21 -13.48
C SER A 287 14.65 -12.48 -14.19
N PHE A 288 14.32 -12.71 -15.46
CA PHE A 288 14.72 -13.92 -16.17
C PHE A 288 16.18 -13.89 -16.60
N THR A 289 16.81 -15.07 -16.58
CA THR A 289 18.13 -15.25 -17.17
C THR A 289 18.06 -15.05 -18.69
N THR A 290 18.83 -14.09 -19.23
CA THR A 290 18.81 -13.73 -20.66
C THR A 290 18.99 -14.91 -21.60
N LYS A 291 19.89 -15.85 -21.28
CA LYS A 291 20.12 -17.07 -22.09
C LYS A 291 18.88 -17.95 -22.19
N VAL A 292 18.17 -18.17 -21.08
CA VAL A 292 16.97 -19.03 -21.05
C VAL A 292 15.86 -18.44 -21.91
N LEU A 293 15.67 -17.11 -21.82
CA LEU A 293 14.67 -16.41 -22.61
C LEU A 293 15.01 -16.43 -24.11
N GLN A 294 16.27 -16.19 -24.47
CA GLN A 294 16.74 -16.22 -25.86
C GLN A 294 16.59 -17.61 -26.48
N ASP A 295 17.05 -18.64 -25.78
CA ASP A 295 16.97 -20.03 -26.24
C ASP A 295 15.50 -20.46 -26.37
N PHE A 296 14.63 -20.07 -25.43
CA PHE A 296 13.20 -20.36 -25.50
C PHE A 296 12.53 -19.70 -26.70
N ILE A 297 12.74 -18.40 -26.91
CA ILE A 297 12.15 -17.67 -28.05
C ILE A 297 12.65 -18.27 -29.38
N PHE A 298 13.93 -18.60 -29.48
CA PHE A 298 14.49 -19.20 -30.68
C PHE A 298 13.87 -20.57 -30.98
N ILE A 299 13.73 -21.42 -29.96
CA ILE A 299 13.06 -22.72 -30.07
C ILE A 299 11.59 -22.54 -30.46
N SER A 300 10.88 -21.64 -29.78
CA SER A 300 9.48 -21.37 -30.04
C SER A 300 9.25 -20.81 -31.45
N SER A 301 10.15 -19.98 -31.97
CA SER A 301 10.07 -19.42 -33.32
C SER A 301 10.09 -20.51 -34.40
N HIS A 302 10.87 -21.58 -34.17
CA HIS A 302 10.90 -22.72 -35.08
C HIS A 302 9.62 -23.57 -35.03
N CYS A 303 8.89 -23.52 -33.92
CA CYS A 303 7.73 -24.37 -33.67
C CYS A 303 6.37 -23.70 -33.98
N ILE A 304 6.34 -22.43 -34.38
CA ILE A 304 5.09 -21.66 -34.60
C ILE A 304 4.16 -22.33 -35.61
N GLN A 305 4.71 -22.94 -36.67
CA GLN A 305 3.89 -23.51 -37.75
C GLN A 305 2.99 -24.67 -37.28
N GLU A 306 3.43 -25.41 -36.26
CA GLU A 306 2.70 -26.55 -35.71
C GLU A 306 2.04 -26.21 -34.36
N PHE A 307 2.49 -25.13 -33.71
CA PHE A 307 2.06 -24.73 -32.38
C PHE A 307 1.80 -23.21 -32.31
N PRO A 308 0.53 -22.76 -32.35
CA PRO A 308 0.20 -21.34 -32.30
C PRO A 308 0.47 -20.77 -30.91
N LEU A 309 1.67 -20.21 -30.73
CA LEU A 309 2.11 -19.61 -29.48
C LEU A 309 1.94 -18.09 -29.49
N VAL A 310 1.40 -17.53 -28.42
CA VAL A 310 1.40 -16.09 -28.14
C VAL A 310 2.11 -15.84 -26.81
N LEU A 311 2.99 -14.83 -26.75
CA LEU A 311 3.69 -14.47 -25.51
C LEU A 311 3.13 -13.17 -24.95
N ILE A 312 2.94 -13.11 -23.63
CA ILE A 312 2.63 -11.89 -22.92
C ILE A 312 3.81 -11.59 -21.99
N PHE A 313 4.42 -10.41 -22.12
CA PHE A 313 5.51 -9.96 -21.28
C PHE A 313 5.01 -8.95 -20.25
N GLY A 314 5.10 -9.31 -18.98
CA GLY A 314 4.96 -8.39 -17.86
C GLY A 314 6.25 -7.59 -17.67
N ILE A 315 6.18 -6.28 -17.89
CA ILE A 315 7.29 -5.35 -17.77
C ILE A 315 6.99 -4.36 -16.67
N ALA A 316 7.91 -4.24 -15.72
CA ALA A 316 7.76 -3.30 -14.62
C ALA A 316 8.23 -1.89 -15.01
N THR A 317 9.33 -1.78 -15.76
CA THR A 317 9.95 -0.49 -16.07
C THR A 317 9.47 0.10 -17.40
N SER A 318 10.28 0.02 -18.45
CA SER A 318 10.06 0.60 -19.77
C SER A 318 10.35 -0.44 -20.84
N PRO A 319 9.74 -0.36 -22.04
CA PRO A 319 9.97 -1.33 -23.12
C PRO A 319 11.43 -1.40 -23.57
N MET A 320 12.27 -0.41 -23.24
CA MET A 320 13.71 -0.45 -23.46
C MET A 320 14.39 -1.67 -22.82
N ILE A 321 13.80 -2.26 -21.77
CA ILE A 321 14.33 -3.47 -21.15
C ILE A 321 14.31 -4.66 -22.11
N ILE A 322 13.31 -4.76 -23.00
CA ILE A 322 13.24 -5.81 -24.01
C ILE A 322 14.49 -5.75 -24.90
N HIS A 323 14.85 -4.55 -25.36
CA HIS A 323 16.04 -4.33 -26.19
C HIS A 323 17.36 -4.59 -25.46
N LYS A 324 17.39 -4.47 -24.13
CA LYS A 324 18.57 -4.81 -23.32
C LYS A 324 18.69 -6.31 -23.07
N LEU A 325 17.57 -7.00 -22.83
CA LEU A 325 17.55 -8.44 -22.53
C LEU A 325 17.66 -9.31 -23.79
N LEU A 326 17.02 -8.87 -24.88
CA LEU A 326 16.97 -9.59 -26.15
C LEU A 326 17.92 -8.93 -27.17
N PRO A 327 18.85 -9.69 -27.77
CA PRO A 327 19.64 -9.21 -28.89
C PRO A 327 18.74 -9.00 -30.11
N HIS A 328 19.20 -8.19 -31.06
CA HIS A 328 18.44 -7.84 -32.27
C HIS A 328 17.99 -9.06 -33.08
N THR A 329 18.78 -10.15 -33.07
CA THR A 329 18.43 -11.42 -33.75
C THR A 329 17.15 -12.03 -33.18
N VAL A 330 17.00 -12.04 -31.86
CA VAL A 330 15.82 -12.59 -31.18
C VAL A 330 14.66 -11.60 -31.23
N SER A 331 14.92 -10.30 -31.10
CA SER A 331 13.87 -9.27 -31.24
C SER A 331 13.21 -9.30 -32.62
N SER A 332 13.95 -9.62 -33.69
CA SER A 332 13.39 -9.74 -35.05
C SER A 332 12.46 -10.95 -35.22
N SER A 333 12.46 -11.90 -34.28
CA SER A 333 11.56 -13.05 -34.28
C SER A 333 10.26 -12.80 -33.51
N LEU A 334 10.08 -11.59 -32.97
CA LEU A 334 8.89 -11.20 -32.21
C LEU A 334 8.16 -10.06 -32.93
N CYS A 335 6.84 -10.17 -33.04
CA CYS A 335 5.96 -9.06 -33.37
C CYS A 335 5.45 -8.47 -32.05
N ILE A 336 6.02 -7.34 -31.61
CA ILE A 336 5.71 -6.75 -30.29
C ILE A 336 4.67 -5.64 -30.45
N GLU A 337 3.56 -5.76 -29.74
CA GLU A 337 2.61 -4.66 -29.50
C GLU A 337 2.68 -4.21 -28.03
N LEU A 338 2.65 -2.90 -27.81
CA LEU A 338 2.79 -2.32 -26.48
C LEU A 338 1.42 -2.02 -25.88
N PHE A 339 1.17 -2.57 -24.69
CA PHE A 339 0.01 -2.28 -23.87
C PHE A 339 0.45 -1.57 -22.61
N GLN A 340 -0.10 -0.41 -22.34
CA GLN A 340 0.21 0.36 -21.14
C GLN A 340 -0.92 0.21 -20.14
N SER A 341 -0.60 -0.22 -18.91
CA SER A 341 -1.57 -0.23 -17.82
C SER A 341 -1.79 1.15 -17.23
N LEU A 342 -2.81 1.25 -16.38
CA LEU A 342 -3.09 2.44 -15.58
C LEU A 342 -1.96 2.70 -14.58
N SER A 343 -1.70 3.97 -14.29
CA SER A 343 -0.72 4.35 -13.28
C SER A 343 -1.21 3.97 -11.87
N CYS A 344 -0.31 3.50 -11.01
CA CYS A 344 -0.60 3.20 -9.61
C CYS A 344 -1.19 4.43 -8.86
N LYS A 345 -0.77 5.64 -9.24
CA LYS A 345 -1.28 6.89 -8.63
C LYS A 345 -2.76 7.10 -8.96
N GLU A 346 -3.17 6.80 -10.19
CA GLU A 346 -4.56 6.91 -10.63
C GLU A 346 -5.41 5.78 -10.04
N HIS A 347 -4.84 4.58 -9.90
CA HIS A 347 -5.51 3.48 -9.21
C HIS A 347 -5.77 3.86 -7.75
N LEU A 348 -4.76 4.38 -7.03
CA LEU A 348 -4.94 4.82 -5.65
C LEU A 348 -5.98 5.94 -5.52
N THR A 349 -5.98 6.95 -6.39
CA THR A 349 -6.98 8.02 -6.32
C THR A 349 -8.38 7.44 -6.47
N LYS A 350 -8.62 6.54 -7.44
CA LYS A 350 -9.93 5.91 -7.61
C LYS A 350 -10.33 5.01 -6.43
N VAL A 351 -9.36 4.32 -5.83
CA VAL A 351 -9.59 3.52 -4.61
C VAL A 351 -9.96 4.43 -3.43
N ILE A 352 -9.27 5.55 -3.24
CA ILE A 352 -9.61 6.54 -2.20
C ILE A 352 -10.99 7.16 -2.45
N ASP A 353 -11.30 7.50 -3.71
CA ASP A 353 -12.59 8.07 -4.13
C ASP A 353 -13.77 7.14 -3.84
N LYS A 354 -13.56 5.84 -3.94
CA LYS A 354 -14.61 4.84 -3.76
C LYS A 354 -14.68 4.28 -2.34
N LEU A 355 -13.55 4.14 -1.64
CA LEU A 355 -13.54 3.58 -0.29
C LEU A 355 -13.68 4.65 0.81
N LEU A 356 -12.93 5.76 0.72
CA LEU A 356 -12.90 6.76 1.79
C LEU A 356 -13.95 7.85 1.61
N LEU A 357 -14.13 8.31 0.37
CA LEU A 357 -14.99 9.44 0.01
C LEU A 357 -16.46 9.07 -0.21
N THR A 358 -16.85 7.82 0.05
CA THR A 358 -18.25 7.36 0.01
C THR A 358 -18.89 7.37 1.39
N SER A 359 -20.16 7.74 1.50
CA SER A 359 -20.92 7.65 2.75
C SER A 359 -21.35 6.23 3.11
N GLN A 360 -21.18 5.27 2.18
CA GLN A 360 -21.56 3.87 2.36
C GLN A 360 -20.81 3.21 3.52
N PHE A 361 -19.52 3.54 3.68
CA PHE A 361 -18.73 3.03 4.79
C PHE A 361 -18.78 3.99 5.99
N PRO A 362 -19.23 3.50 7.16
CA PRO A 362 -19.23 4.29 8.39
C PRO A 362 -17.81 4.58 8.88
N PHE A 363 -16.88 3.65 8.67
CA PHE A 363 -15.50 3.78 9.12
C PHE A 363 -14.72 4.84 8.31
N LYS A 364 -14.05 5.76 9.01
CA LYS A 364 -13.22 6.83 8.44
C LYS A 364 -11.85 6.90 9.08
N LEU A 365 -10.89 7.43 8.33
CA LEU A 365 -9.54 7.66 8.82
C LEU A 365 -9.37 9.12 9.25
N SER A 366 -8.64 9.32 10.34
CA SER A 366 -8.06 10.63 10.67
C SER A 366 -7.02 11.03 9.63
N GLU A 367 -6.83 12.34 9.49
CA GLU A 367 -5.80 12.98 8.68
C GLU A 367 -4.40 12.38 8.90
N LYS A 368 -3.93 12.28 10.16
CA LYS A 368 -2.57 11.81 10.46
C LYS A 368 -2.35 10.38 9.99
N VAL A 369 -3.38 9.53 10.16
CA VAL A 369 -3.35 8.15 9.70
C VAL A 369 -3.30 8.10 8.17
N LEU A 370 -4.17 8.88 7.51
CA LEU A 370 -4.22 8.95 6.06
C LEU A 370 -2.90 9.48 5.48
N GLN A 371 -2.29 10.50 6.08
CA GLN A 371 -0.97 11.00 5.70
C GLN A 371 0.10 9.92 5.84
N VAL A 372 0.12 9.16 6.94
CA VAL A 372 1.08 8.04 7.11
C VAL A 372 0.90 7.01 5.99
N LEU A 373 -0.33 6.59 5.68
CA LEU A 373 -0.60 5.62 4.62
C LEU A 373 -0.22 6.15 3.23
N ILE A 374 -0.57 7.40 2.93
CA ILE A 374 -0.21 8.07 1.67
C ILE A 374 1.32 8.23 1.57
N ASN A 375 2.00 8.58 2.66
CA ASN A 375 3.46 8.75 2.67
C ASN A 375 4.16 7.41 2.44
N ILE A 376 3.66 6.32 3.03
CA ILE A 376 4.16 4.97 2.74
C ILE A 376 3.98 4.65 1.25
N PHE A 377 2.82 4.98 0.67
CA PHE A 377 2.58 4.73 -0.75
C PHE A 377 3.45 5.58 -1.71
N LEU A 378 3.58 6.89 -1.44
CA LEU A 378 4.26 7.80 -2.36
C LEU A 378 5.79 7.76 -2.24
N TYR A 379 6.31 7.58 -1.03
CA TYR A 379 7.76 7.64 -0.77
C TYR A 379 8.44 6.28 -0.69
N HIS A 380 7.72 5.21 -0.31
CA HIS A 380 8.30 3.88 -0.16
C HIS A 380 7.85 2.96 -1.30
N ASP A 381 6.56 2.60 -1.33
CA ASP A 381 6.05 1.55 -2.21
C ASP A 381 4.80 2.03 -2.97
N PHE A 382 4.87 2.12 -4.31
CA PHE A 382 3.69 2.39 -5.16
C PHE A 382 2.71 1.19 -5.26
N SER A 383 2.54 0.40 -4.19
CA SER A 383 1.64 -0.74 -4.14
C SER A 383 0.32 -0.39 -3.46
N VAL A 384 -0.78 -0.62 -4.17
CA VAL A 384 -2.12 -0.38 -3.62
C VAL A 384 -2.52 -1.51 -2.65
N GLN A 385 -2.01 -2.73 -2.82
CA GLN A 385 -2.19 -3.79 -1.83
C GLN A 385 -1.63 -3.44 -0.45
N ASN A 386 -0.47 -2.79 -0.37
CA ASN A 386 0.08 -2.35 0.91
C ASN A 386 -0.79 -1.26 1.55
N PHE A 387 -1.37 -0.36 0.75
CA PHE A 387 -2.35 0.62 1.23
C PHE A 387 -3.61 -0.07 1.77
N ILE A 388 -4.16 -1.05 1.05
CA ILE A 388 -5.33 -1.84 1.46
C ILE A 388 -5.05 -2.62 2.75
N LYS A 389 -3.86 -3.23 2.90
CA LYS A 389 -3.44 -3.90 4.16
C LYS A 389 -3.27 -2.90 5.30
N GLY A 390 -2.75 -1.70 5.03
CA GLY A 390 -2.67 -0.62 6.01
C GLY A 390 -4.07 -0.15 6.46
N PHE A 391 -5.03 -0.09 5.53
CA PHE A 391 -6.42 0.19 5.84
C PHE A 391 -7.07 -0.94 6.67
N GLN A 392 -6.82 -2.20 6.32
CA GLN A 392 -7.25 -3.36 7.09
C GLN A 392 -6.73 -3.31 8.54
N LEU A 393 -5.45 -3.00 8.71
CA LEU A 393 -4.84 -2.88 10.03
C LEU A 393 -5.44 -1.71 10.81
N SER A 394 -5.75 -0.59 10.15
CA SER A 394 -6.41 0.56 10.78
C SER A 394 -7.83 0.21 11.26
N LEU A 395 -8.59 -0.52 10.44
CA LEU A 395 -9.92 -1.00 10.82
C LEU A 395 -9.85 -1.97 12.01
N LEU A 396 -8.91 -2.92 11.98
CA LEU A 396 -8.72 -3.88 13.06
C LEU A 396 -8.32 -3.20 14.36
N GLU A 397 -7.35 -2.28 14.32
CA GLU A 397 -6.89 -1.55 15.50
C GLU A 397 -8.00 -0.66 16.07
N HIS A 398 -8.84 -0.04 15.22
CA HIS A 398 -10.00 0.73 15.65
C HIS A 398 -11.02 -0.13 16.41
N CYS A 399 -11.40 -1.27 15.84
CA CYS A 399 -12.35 -2.20 16.46
C CYS A 399 -11.78 -2.83 17.76
N TYR A 400 -10.46 -3.04 17.82
CA TYR A 400 -9.79 -3.60 18.99
C TYR A 400 -9.65 -2.58 20.13
N SER A 401 -9.22 -1.35 19.82
CA SER A 401 -8.92 -0.32 20.81
C SER A 401 -10.15 0.33 21.43
N HIS A 402 -11.20 0.56 20.65
CA HIS A 402 -12.39 1.28 21.11
C HIS A 402 -13.59 0.32 21.27
N PRO A 403 -14.19 0.22 22.46
CA PRO A 403 -15.39 -0.59 22.65
C PRO A 403 -16.62 0.02 21.95
N LEU A 404 -16.65 1.35 21.81
CA LEU A 404 -17.76 2.06 21.15
C LEU A 404 -17.80 1.86 19.63
N SER A 405 -16.77 1.27 19.03
CA SER A 405 -16.73 0.91 17.60
C SER A 405 -17.85 -0.05 17.21
N VAL A 406 -18.54 -0.68 18.16
CA VAL A 406 -19.78 -1.44 17.91
C VAL A 406 -20.87 -0.58 17.28
N LEU A 407 -20.86 0.74 17.49
CA LEU A 407 -21.82 1.67 16.88
C LEU A 407 -21.43 2.08 15.45
N CYS A 408 -20.24 1.70 14.98
CA CYS A 408 -19.74 1.98 13.64
C CYS A 408 -20.40 1.06 12.58
N CYS A 409 -21.71 1.22 12.39
CA CYS A 409 -22.53 0.45 11.46
C CYS A 409 -23.42 1.38 10.63
N GLU A 410 -24.19 0.80 9.72
CA GLU A 410 -25.29 1.51 9.07
C GLU A 410 -26.29 2.02 10.12
N LEU A 411 -26.91 3.17 9.84
CA LEU A 411 -27.74 3.91 10.79
C LEU A 411 -28.87 3.07 11.43
N GLN A 412 -29.46 2.14 10.67
CA GLN A 412 -30.51 1.25 11.16
C GLN A 412 -30.00 0.22 12.18
N GLU A 413 -28.79 -0.30 11.97
CA GLU A 413 -28.16 -1.23 12.91
C GLU A 413 -27.60 -0.48 14.12
N ALA A 414 -27.03 0.71 13.91
CA ALA A 414 -26.53 1.56 14.98
C ALA A 414 -27.65 1.95 15.97
N ARG A 415 -28.86 2.28 15.49
CA ARG A 415 -30.02 2.55 16.36
C ARG A 415 -30.39 1.35 17.23
N LYS A 416 -30.52 0.17 16.64
CA LYS A 416 -30.82 -1.08 17.38
C LYS A 416 -29.75 -1.38 18.43
N ARG A 417 -28.47 -1.20 18.07
CA ARG A 417 -27.36 -1.41 19.00
C ARG A 417 -27.36 -0.39 20.15
N THR A 418 -27.77 0.85 19.87
CA THR A 418 -27.90 1.92 20.86
C THR A 418 -28.95 1.58 21.93
N GLU A 419 -30.08 0.99 21.54
CA GLU A 419 -31.12 0.53 22.47
C GLU A 419 -30.58 -0.56 23.41
N THR A 420 -29.77 -1.49 22.88
CA THR A 420 -29.19 -2.61 23.63
C THR A 420 -27.98 -2.26 24.49
N LEU A 421 -27.50 -1.01 24.51
CA LEU A 421 -26.28 -0.64 25.23
C LEU A 421 -26.36 -0.93 26.74
N SER A 422 -25.27 -1.46 27.28
CA SER A 422 -25.05 -1.64 28.70
C SER A 422 -24.68 -0.32 29.40
N HIS A 423 -24.78 -0.30 30.73
CA HIS A 423 -24.34 0.85 31.53
C HIS A 423 -22.85 1.16 31.35
N SER A 424 -21.98 0.13 31.24
CA SER A 424 -20.54 0.32 31.01
C SER A 424 -20.25 1.03 29.68
N GLN A 425 -21.00 0.69 28.62
CA GLN A 425 -20.89 1.35 27.33
C GLN A 425 -21.41 2.80 27.40
N CYS A 426 -22.49 3.06 28.15
CA CYS A 426 -22.99 4.41 28.40
C CYS A 426 -21.94 5.28 29.13
N GLU A 427 -21.23 4.73 30.12
CA GLU A 427 -20.10 5.42 30.74
C GLU A 427 -18.97 5.71 29.75
N ASN A 428 -18.66 4.78 28.85
CA ASN A 428 -17.64 4.98 27.82
C ASN A 428 -18.01 6.13 26.88
N ILE A 429 -19.29 6.28 26.52
CA ILE A 429 -19.80 7.42 25.76
C ILE A 429 -19.59 8.73 26.54
N ARG A 430 -19.94 8.75 27.84
CA ARG A 430 -19.72 9.92 28.71
C ARG A 430 -18.24 10.29 28.86
N ARG A 431 -17.33 9.32 28.78
CA ARG A 431 -15.88 9.56 28.86
C ARG A 431 -15.30 10.23 27.62
N LEU A 432 -16.01 10.22 26.50
CA LEU A 432 -15.50 10.68 25.22
C LEU A 432 -15.26 12.21 25.19
N PRO A 433 -14.13 12.70 24.67
CA PRO A 433 -13.83 14.13 24.61
C PRO A 433 -14.89 14.95 23.85
N SER A 434 -15.33 14.47 22.68
CA SER A 434 -16.37 15.14 21.89
C SER A 434 -17.70 15.25 22.63
N PHE A 435 -18.09 14.19 23.35
CA PHE A 435 -19.31 14.20 24.15
C PHE A 435 -19.22 15.17 25.34
N ARG A 436 -18.05 15.28 25.98
CA ARG A 436 -17.84 16.28 27.04
C ARG A 436 -18.01 17.71 26.53
N ARG A 437 -17.44 18.03 25.35
CA ARG A 437 -17.64 19.33 24.70
C ARG A 437 -19.11 19.61 24.37
N PHE A 438 -19.84 18.58 23.94
CA PHE A 438 -21.29 18.70 23.70
C PHE A 438 -22.06 19.04 24.98
N VAL A 439 -21.76 18.33 26.07
CA VAL A 439 -22.39 18.55 27.37
C VAL A 439 -22.06 19.94 27.94
N GLU A 440 -20.84 20.44 27.74
CA GLU A 440 -20.45 21.80 28.13
C GLU A 440 -21.25 22.90 27.41
N ASN A 441 -21.64 22.67 26.16
CA ASN A 441 -22.43 23.62 25.36
C ASN A 441 -23.94 23.57 25.68
N GLN A 442 -24.39 22.60 26.48
CA GLN A 442 -25.81 22.36 26.74
C GLN A 442 -26.30 23.07 28.01
N VAL A 443 -27.62 23.29 28.10
CA VAL A 443 -28.27 23.91 29.27
C VAL A 443 -28.11 23.02 30.52
N SER A 444 -27.89 23.63 31.69
CA SER A 444 -27.58 22.97 32.97
C SER A 444 -28.56 21.85 33.38
N ASN A 445 -29.87 21.99 33.10
CA ASN A 445 -30.86 20.96 33.41
C ASN A 445 -30.72 19.71 32.50
N LYS A 446 -30.41 19.91 31.21
CA LYS A 446 -30.14 18.80 30.28
C LYS A 446 -28.79 18.13 30.60
N GLN A 447 -27.81 18.90 31.07
CA GLN A 447 -26.51 18.37 31.50
C GLN A 447 -26.64 17.37 32.65
N THR A 448 -27.45 17.65 33.67
CA THR A 448 -27.66 16.72 34.78
C THR A 448 -28.37 15.44 34.34
N VAL A 449 -29.32 15.54 33.41
CA VAL A 449 -30.06 14.39 32.89
C VAL A 449 -29.13 13.49 32.06
N LEU A 450 -28.34 14.04 31.15
CA LEU A 450 -27.41 13.27 30.30
C LEU A 450 -26.32 12.51 31.08
N LEU A 451 -25.93 13.04 32.23
CA LEU A 451 -24.90 12.43 33.08
C LEU A 451 -25.46 11.36 34.02
N THR A 452 -26.75 11.41 34.35
CA THR A 452 -27.35 10.55 35.40
C THR A 452 -28.25 9.47 34.81
N ASP A 453 -29.02 9.80 33.77
CA ASP A 453 -29.97 8.89 33.13
C ASP A 453 -29.36 8.27 31.87
N ASP A 454 -29.56 6.96 31.72
CA ASP A 454 -29.06 6.18 30.59
C ASP A 454 -30.07 6.15 29.44
N GLU A 455 -31.37 6.22 29.69
CA GLU A 455 -32.39 6.18 28.63
C GLU A 455 -32.35 7.47 27.81
N CYS A 456 -32.31 8.64 28.47
CA CYS A 456 -32.12 9.91 27.80
C CYS A 456 -30.78 9.96 27.02
N LEU A 457 -29.71 9.38 27.56
CA LEU A 457 -28.44 9.29 26.85
C LEU A 457 -28.59 8.48 25.56
N LYS A 458 -29.28 7.34 25.58
CA LYS A 458 -29.52 6.51 24.39
C LYS A 458 -30.33 7.23 23.32
N GLU A 459 -31.35 8.01 23.70
CA GLU A 459 -32.10 8.82 22.74
C GLU A 459 -31.20 9.89 22.10
N THR A 460 -30.44 10.62 22.91
CA THR A 460 -29.54 11.66 22.37
C THR A 460 -28.42 11.07 21.51
N THR A 461 -27.88 9.90 21.83
CA THR A 461 -26.84 9.28 20.99
C THR A 461 -27.39 8.85 19.64
N GLN A 462 -28.66 8.44 19.54
CA GLN A 462 -29.30 8.18 18.24
C GLN A 462 -29.42 9.44 17.39
N GLU A 463 -29.80 10.58 17.99
CA GLU A 463 -29.87 11.88 17.30
C GLU A 463 -28.48 12.30 16.81
N LEU A 464 -27.46 12.24 17.68
CA LEU A 464 -26.10 12.63 17.33
C LEU A 464 -25.47 11.73 16.27
N LEU A 465 -25.77 10.42 16.27
CA LEU A 465 -25.33 9.51 15.20
C LEU A 465 -26.00 9.87 13.87
N GLN A 466 -27.30 10.20 13.87
CA GLN A 466 -28.00 10.65 12.67
C GLN A 466 -27.39 11.94 12.12
N ASP A 467 -27.12 12.93 12.98
CA ASP A 467 -26.47 14.19 12.60
C ASP A 467 -25.09 13.93 11.98
N LEU A 468 -24.33 12.97 12.52
CA LEU A 468 -23.01 12.61 12.01
C LEU A 468 -23.08 11.93 10.63
N HIS A 469 -24.04 11.03 10.41
CA HIS A 469 -24.26 10.44 9.09
C HIS A 469 -24.70 11.51 8.07
N THR A 470 -25.63 12.40 8.44
CA THR A 470 -26.05 13.52 7.59
C THR A 470 -24.89 14.47 7.28
N TYR A 471 -24.01 14.72 8.26
CA TYR A 471 -22.78 15.47 8.05
C TYR A 471 -21.89 14.81 6.99
N HIS A 472 -21.64 13.50 7.05
CA HIS A 472 -20.84 12.80 6.05
C HIS A 472 -21.47 12.80 4.65
N GLU A 473 -22.77 12.61 4.56
CA GLU A 473 -23.50 12.68 3.28
C GLU A 473 -23.39 14.06 2.62
N ASN A 474 -23.35 15.13 3.42
CA ASN A 474 -23.21 16.50 2.90
C ASN A 474 -21.75 16.88 2.64
N TYR A 475 -20.82 16.36 3.43
CA TYR A 475 -19.40 16.71 3.37
C TYR A 475 -18.76 16.27 2.05
N PHE A 476 -18.97 15.03 1.61
CA PHE A 476 -18.30 14.48 0.42
C PHE A 476 -18.70 15.17 -0.90
N PRO A 477 -19.99 15.42 -1.19
CA PRO A 477 -20.38 16.13 -2.42
C PRO A 477 -19.82 17.54 -2.47
N ILE A 478 -19.78 18.25 -1.34
CA ILE A 478 -19.26 19.62 -1.27
C ILE A 478 -17.74 19.63 -1.41
N LEU A 479 -17.05 18.64 -0.85
CA LEU A 479 -15.62 18.44 -1.08
C LEU A 479 -15.32 18.18 -2.58
N CYS A 480 -16.12 17.34 -3.24
CA CYS A 480 -16.00 17.10 -4.68
C CYS A 480 -16.26 18.38 -5.50
N CYS A 481 -17.22 19.20 -5.08
CA CYS A 481 -17.45 20.51 -5.69
C CYS A 481 -16.23 21.42 -5.52
N LEU A 482 -15.68 21.51 -4.32
CA LEU A 482 -14.47 22.29 -4.06
C LEU A 482 -13.29 21.76 -4.88
N HIS A 483 -13.17 20.44 -5.05
CA HIS A 483 -12.15 19.84 -5.91
C HIS A 483 -12.32 20.22 -7.39
N ALA A 484 -13.56 20.31 -7.90
CA ALA A 484 -13.81 20.77 -9.26
C ALA A 484 -13.33 22.22 -9.47
N PHE A 485 -13.51 23.08 -8.47
CA PHE A 485 -12.92 24.43 -8.47
C PHE A 485 -11.39 24.36 -8.42
N THR A 486 -10.79 23.70 -7.42
CA THR A 486 -9.33 23.73 -7.20
C THR A 486 -8.52 23.03 -8.28
N SER A 487 -9.05 21.98 -8.91
CA SER A 487 -8.41 21.27 -10.03
C SER A 487 -8.33 22.12 -11.30
N SER A 488 -9.26 23.07 -11.46
CA SER A 488 -9.30 23.99 -12.60
C SER A 488 -8.39 25.21 -12.39
N LEU A 489 -7.93 25.44 -11.16
CA LEU A 489 -7.12 26.61 -10.82
C LEU A 489 -5.63 26.44 -11.21
N PRO A 490 -5.00 27.47 -11.79
CA PRO A 490 -3.56 27.49 -11.96
C PRO A 490 -2.86 27.59 -10.59
N LYS A 491 -1.73 26.90 -10.41
CA LYS A 491 -0.90 26.80 -9.18
C LYS A 491 -1.37 25.83 -8.09
N TYR A 492 -2.58 25.28 -8.16
CA TYR A 492 -3.07 24.22 -7.24
C TYR A 492 -2.79 24.47 -5.75
N PRO A 493 -3.25 25.60 -5.18
CA PRO A 493 -2.91 25.99 -3.80
C PRO A 493 -3.37 24.95 -2.76
N LEU A 494 -4.52 24.30 -2.99
CA LEU A 494 -5.09 23.27 -2.09
C LEU A 494 -4.79 21.83 -2.54
N GLY A 495 -3.92 21.66 -3.55
CA GLY A 495 -3.56 20.35 -4.11
C GLY A 495 -4.23 20.03 -5.45
N LYS A 496 -3.64 19.06 -6.17
CA LYS A 496 -4.09 18.62 -7.50
C LYS A 496 -5.13 17.51 -7.42
N GLN A 497 -5.05 16.69 -6.39
CA GLN A 497 -5.87 15.50 -6.23
C GLN A 497 -6.82 15.67 -5.07
N ILE A 498 -8.00 15.06 -5.15
CA ILE A 498 -9.03 15.13 -4.11
C ILE A 498 -8.53 14.63 -2.75
N ARG A 499 -7.59 13.66 -2.71
CA ARG A 499 -6.97 13.20 -1.45
C ARG A 499 -6.16 14.29 -0.73
N GLU A 500 -5.50 15.19 -1.47
CA GLU A 500 -4.71 16.28 -0.88
C GLU A 500 -5.65 17.34 -0.31
N LEU A 501 -6.72 17.65 -1.03
CA LEU A 501 -7.80 18.50 -0.54
C LEU A 501 -8.45 17.88 0.70
N TYR A 502 -8.75 16.59 0.69
CA TYR A 502 -9.33 15.91 1.85
C TYR A 502 -8.41 15.99 3.07
N CYS A 503 -7.11 15.70 2.93
CA CYS A 503 -6.16 15.85 4.04
C CYS A 503 -6.11 17.29 4.59
N THR A 504 -6.04 18.29 3.71
CA THR A 504 -5.97 19.71 4.14
C THR A 504 -7.26 20.16 4.83
N CYS A 505 -8.43 19.73 4.34
CA CYS A 505 -9.73 20.00 4.97
C CYS A 505 -9.89 19.34 6.34
N LEU A 506 -9.23 18.20 6.59
CA LEU A 506 -9.29 17.54 7.89
C LEU A 506 -8.31 18.15 8.90
N GLU A 507 -7.14 18.64 8.46
CA GLU A 507 -6.11 19.21 9.34
C GLU A 507 -6.56 20.53 9.97
N LYS A 508 -7.08 21.42 9.14
CA LYS A 508 -7.46 22.78 9.53
C LYS A 508 -8.75 23.16 8.85
N LYS A 509 -9.43 24.13 9.46
CA LYS A 509 -10.51 24.84 8.79
C LYS A 509 -9.96 25.49 7.52
N VAL A 510 -10.48 25.08 6.37
CA VAL A 510 -10.01 25.51 5.05
C VAL A 510 -10.04 27.04 4.92
N TRP A 511 -11.06 27.70 5.46
CA TRP A 511 -11.21 29.16 5.38
C TRP A 511 -10.21 29.96 6.22
N GLU A 512 -9.47 29.32 7.12
CA GLU A 512 -8.42 29.97 7.92
C GLU A 512 -7.05 29.89 7.22
N THR A 513 -6.92 29.10 6.15
CA THR A 513 -5.64 28.96 5.46
C THR A 513 -5.43 30.01 4.37
N GLU A 514 -4.19 30.50 4.28
CA GLU A 514 -3.77 31.46 3.25
C GLU A 514 -3.91 30.86 1.84
N GLU A 515 -3.78 29.53 1.70
CA GLU A 515 -3.95 28.84 0.42
C GLU A 515 -5.38 28.95 -0.11
N TYR A 516 -6.37 28.91 0.78
CA TYR A 516 -7.77 29.06 0.39
C TYR A 516 -8.11 30.50 0.00
N GLU A 517 -7.58 31.49 0.72
CA GLU A 517 -7.78 32.89 0.32
C GLU A 517 -7.16 33.16 -1.05
N SER A 518 -5.96 32.63 -1.31
CA SER A 518 -5.36 32.66 -2.65
C SER A 518 -6.22 31.94 -3.69
N ALA A 519 -6.87 30.82 -3.34
CA ALA A 519 -7.76 30.10 -4.26
C ALA A 519 -9.01 30.93 -4.60
N ILE A 520 -9.69 31.50 -3.61
CA ILE A 520 -10.85 32.38 -3.83
C ILE A 520 -10.46 33.58 -4.71
N GLN A 521 -9.31 34.20 -4.48
CA GLN A 521 -8.83 35.31 -5.31
C GLN A 521 -8.63 34.89 -6.76
N LEU A 522 -8.14 33.66 -7.01
CA LEU A 522 -8.01 33.12 -8.36
C LEU A 522 -9.37 32.81 -9.00
N VAL A 523 -10.33 32.23 -8.25
CA VAL A 523 -11.70 32.00 -8.74
C VAL A 523 -12.38 33.33 -9.12
N ARG A 524 -12.16 34.38 -8.31
CA ARG A 524 -12.64 35.74 -8.60
C ARG A 524 -12.07 36.34 -9.88
N MET A 525 -11.03 35.76 -10.47
CA MET A 525 -10.42 36.22 -11.72
C MET A 525 -10.75 35.32 -12.93
N MET A 526 -11.52 34.24 -12.74
CA MET A 526 -11.82 33.27 -13.79
C MET A 526 -12.72 33.84 -14.89
N ALA A 527 -12.56 33.28 -16.09
CA ALA A 527 -13.40 33.54 -17.25
C ALA A 527 -14.79 32.91 -17.11
N LYS A 528 -15.75 33.42 -17.88
CA LYS A 528 -17.14 32.94 -17.87
C LYS A 528 -17.27 31.47 -18.25
N ASP A 529 -16.68 31.08 -19.38
CA ASP A 529 -16.84 29.75 -19.95
C ASP A 529 -16.30 28.66 -19.02
N GLU A 530 -15.14 28.92 -18.40
CA GLU A 530 -14.56 28.02 -17.41
C GLU A 530 -15.44 27.89 -16.17
N LEU A 531 -16.01 29.00 -15.68
CA LEU A 531 -16.88 29.01 -14.51
C LEU A 531 -18.20 28.27 -14.76
N VAL A 532 -18.79 28.42 -15.96
CA VAL A 532 -20.01 27.67 -16.34
C VAL A 532 -19.73 26.17 -16.38
N VAL A 533 -18.62 25.73 -17.01
CA VAL A 533 -18.25 24.30 -17.05
C VAL A 533 -18.02 23.73 -15.64
N ILE A 534 -17.44 24.50 -14.73
CA ILE A 534 -17.25 24.06 -13.33
C ILE A 534 -18.59 23.98 -12.60
N LEU A 535 -19.45 24.98 -12.74
CA LEU A 535 -20.77 24.97 -12.13
C LEU A 535 -21.65 23.82 -12.65
N GLU A 536 -21.59 23.51 -13.95
CA GLU A 536 -22.27 22.35 -14.54
C GLU A 536 -21.78 21.04 -13.89
N LYS A 537 -20.46 20.86 -13.77
CA LYS A 537 -19.87 19.72 -13.05
C LYS A 537 -20.32 19.67 -11.59
N CYS A 538 -20.36 20.80 -10.88
CA CYS A 538 -20.83 20.84 -9.50
C CYS A 538 -22.31 20.45 -9.39
N VAL A 539 -23.15 20.90 -10.33
CA VAL A 539 -24.57 20.51 -10.35
C VAL A 539 -24.71 19.02 -10.65
N GLU A 540 -23.93 18.44 -11.57
CA GLU A 540 -23.94 16.99 -11.82
C GLU A 540 -23.54 16.20 -10.56
N ILE A 541 -22.47 16.62 -9.88
CA ILE A 541 -21.98 15.99 -8.65
C ILE A 541 -23.05 16.04 -7.56
N ILE A 542 -23.66 17.21 -7.33
CA ILE A 542 -24.70 17.37 -6.30
C ILE A 542 -25.97 16.59 -6.68
N THR A 543 -26.37 16.59 -7.95
CA THR A 543 -27.57 15.87 -8.41
C THR A 543 -27.39 14.35 -8.35
N SER A 544 -26.15 13.87 -8.49
CA SER A 544 -25.83 12.44 -8.32
C SER A 544 -25.84 11.98 -6.85
N SER A 545 -25.83 12.92 -5.90
CA SER A 545 -25.85 12.61 -4.46
C SER A 545 -27.28 12.49 -3.93
N PRO A 546 -27.57 11.53 -3.02
CA PRO A 546 -28.94 11.21 -2.60
C PRO A 546 -29.52 12.15 -1.54
N SER A 547 -28.77 13.11 -1.00
CA SER A 547 -29.20 13.84 0.20
C SER A 547 -30.20 14.96 -0.08
N GLU A 548 -31.23 15.05 0.77
CA GLU A 548 -32.31 16.03 0.61
C GLU A 548 -31.88 17.46 0.93
N HIS A 549 -30.93 17.64 1.84
CA HIS A 549 -30.40 18.94 2.26
C HIS A 549 -29.57 19.63 1.17
N LEU A 550 -29.02 18.87 0.22
CA LEU A 550 -28.27 19.40 -0.92
C LEU A 550 -29.16 19.89 -2.07
N LYS A 551 -30.48 19.64 -2.02
CA LYS A 551 -31.44 20.14 -3.02
C LYS A 551 -31.46 21.67 -3.06
N ILE A 552 -31.43 22.34 -1.89
CA ILE A 552 -31.46 23.82 -1.80
C ILE A 552 -30.22 24.46 -2.44
N PRO A 553 -28.98 24.03 -2.13
CA PRO A 553 -27.80 24.45 -2.89
C PRO A 553 -27.90 24.16 -4.39
N SER A 554 -28.42 22.99 -4.77
CA SER A 554 -28.53 22.59 -6.19
C SER A 554 -29.45 23.51 -6.98
N GLU A 555 -30.58 23.94 -6.39
CA GLU A 555 -31.53 24.85 -7.03
C GLU A 555 -30.93 26.25 -7.20
N LYS A 556 -30.21 26.75 -6.20
CA LYS A 556 -29.49 28.02 -6.30
C LYS A 556 -28.37 27.97 -7.35
N LEU A 557 -27.62 26.88 -7.44
CA LEU A 557 -26.59 26.70 -8.47
C LEU A 557 -27.21 26.63 -9.88
N LYS A 558 -28.37 25.97 -10.03
CA LYS A 558 -29.14 25.97 -11.29
C LYS A 558 -29.62 27.37 -11.65
N GLN A 559 -30.11 28.14 -10.69
CA GLN A 559 -30.49 29.55 -10.90
C GLN A 559 -29.31 30.40 -11.37
N TYR A 560 -28.11 30.23 -10.78
CA TYR A 560 -26.92 30.93 -11.23
C TYR A 560 -26.49 30.50 -12.64
N LEU A 561 -26.56 29.21 -12.98
CA LEU A 561 -26.31 28.70 -14.33
C LEU A 561 -27.27 29.32 -15.36
N ASP A 562 -28.56 29.39 -15.03
CA ASP A 562 -29.56 30.02 -15.90
C ASP A 562 -29.29 31.51 -16.08
N GLN A 563 -28.85 32.21 -15.02
CA GLN A 563 -28.43 33.60 -15.10
C GLN A 563 -27.19 33.80 -15.98
N PHE A 564 -26.19 32.90 -15.92
CA PHE A 564 -25.03 32.97 -16.81
C PHE A 564 -25.39 32.72 -18.28
N ARG A 565 -26.30 31.78 -18.56
CA ARG A 565 -26.82 31.50 -19.91
C ARG A 565 -27.65 32.67 -20.45
N ASN A 566 -28.49 33.28 -19.61
CA ASN A 566 -29.27 34.47 -19.99
C ASN A 566 -28.38 35.68 -20.30
N LEU A 567 -27.25 35.84 -19.60
CA LEU A 567 -26.24 36.84 -19.94
C LEU A 567 -25.56 36.60 -21.30
N GLU A 568 -25.50 35.36 -21.80
CA GLU A 568 -25.01 35.09 -23.19
C GLU A 568 -26.05 35.53 -24.21
N ALA A 569 -27.34 35.30 -23.92
CA ALA A 569 -28.43 35.77 -24.77
C ALA A 569 -28.48 37.32 -24.83
N GLU A 570 -28.22 37.99 -23.70
CA GLU A 570 -28.09 39.46 -23.67
C GLU A 570 -26.81 39.98 -24.36
N ALA A 571 -25.68 39.27 -24.26
CA ALA A 571 -24.42 39.65 -24.90
C ALA A 571 -24.45 39.48 -26.43
N ASN A 572 -25.15 38.46 -26.94
CA ASN A 572 -25.35 38.26 -28.38
C ASN A 572 -26.44 39.19 -28.97
N GLY A 573 -27.29 39.79 -28.13
CA GLY A 573 -28.31 40.78 -28.54
C GLY A 573 -27.88 42.25 -28.39
N GLY A 574 -26.76 42.51 -27.72
CA GLY A 574 -26.17 43.84 -27.60
C GLY A 574 -25.28 44.16 -28.78
N GLN A 575 -25.64 45.18 -29.56
CA GLN A 575 -24.66 45.82 -30.45
C GLN A 575 -23.43 46.20 -29.62
N GLU A 576 -22.28 45.64 -29.98
CA GLU A 576 -21.00 46.29 -29.71
C GLU A 576 -21.04 47.64 -30.43
N GLU A 577 -21.40 48.72 -29.74
CA GLU A 577 -20.94 50.03 -30.17
C GLU A 577 -19.40 49.98 -30.10
N PRO A 578 -18.69 50.13 -31.23
CA PRO A 578 -17.25 50.11 -31.21
C PRO A 578 -16.81 51.30 -30.38
N ILE A 579 -16.05 50.99 -29.33
CA ILE A 579 -15.35 51.94 -28.48
C ILE A 579 -14.65 52.97 -29.37
N SER A 580 -15.18 54.19 -29.42
CA SER A 580 -14.65 55.36 -30.13
C SER A 580 -13.29 55.85 -29.61
N SER A 581 -12.68 55.14 -28.65
CA SER A 581 -11.45 55.55 -27.97
C SER A 581 -10.15 54.89 -28.49
N LEU A 582 -10.18 54.18 -29.63
CA LEU A 582 -8.94 53.67 -30.27
C LEU A 582 -8.28 54.70 -31.19
N GLN A 583 -8.98 55.73 -31.65
CA GLN A 583 -8.41 56.76 -32.52
C GLN A 583 -7.58 57.84 -31.78
N GLU A 584 -7.73 58.00 -30.46
CA GLU A 584 -7.00 59.03 -29.70
C GLU A 584 -5.57 58.62 -29.28
N LEU A 585 -5.20 57.35 -29.44
CA LEU A 585 -3.88 56.83 -29.01
C LEU A 585 -2.74 57.11 -29.99
N GLN A 586 -3.03 57.50 -31.24
CA GLN A 586 -1.98 57.77 -32.24
C GLN A 586 -1.37 59.17 -32.15
N LYS A 587 -1.86 60.05 -31.26
CA LYS A 587 -1.38 61.42 -31.13
C LYS A 587 -1.11 61.79 -29.68
N LYS A 588 0.00 61.34 -29.09
CA LYS A 588 0.75 62.02 -28.00
C LYS A 588 2.00 61.22 -27.64
N THR A 589 3.17 61.82 -27.84
CA THR A 589 4.52 61.20 -27.77
C THR A 589 5.25 61.41 -26.44
N ASP A 590 4.54 61.74 -25.35
CA ASP A 590 5.19 62.00 -24.06
C ASP A 590 4.99 60.85 -23.06
N LEU A 591 6.09 60.18 -22.71
CA LEU A 591 6.17 59.05 -21.77
C LEU A 591 5.51 59.36 -20.41
N TYR A 592 5.64 60.60 -19.95
CA TYR A 592 5.05 61.06 -18.69
C TYR A 592 3.52 61.19 -18.79
N HIS A 593 3.01 61.64 -19.94
CA HIS A 593 1.57 61.76 -20.18
C HIS A 593 0.92 60.38 -20.31
N LEU A 594 1.66 59.41 -20.85
CA LEU A 594 1.26 58.00 -20.96
C LEU A 594 1.28 57.30 -19.59
N GLN A 595 2.28 57.58 -18.74
CA GLN A 595 2.33 57.04 -17.38
C GLN A 595 1.21 57.62 -16.49
N LYS A 596 0.92 58.92 -16.64
CA LYS A 596 -0.18 59.58 -15.93
C LYS A 596 -1.55 59.06 -16.39
N THR A 597 -1.77 58.90 -17.69
CA THR A 597 -3.02 58.30 -18.20
C THR A 597 -3.17 56.83 -17.83
N LEU A 598 -2.08 56.06 -17.74
CA LEU A 598 -2.13 54.68 -17.23
C LEU A 598 -2.47 54.63 -15.74
N LEU A 599 -2.00 55.58 -14.94
CA LEU A 599 -2.36 55.71 -13.52
C LEU A 599 -3.83 56.15 -13.36
N GLU A 600 -4.29 57.12 -14.15
CA GLU A 600 -5.70 57.55 -14.17
C GLU A 600 -6.63 56.45 -14.73
N MET A 601 -6.15 55.60 -15.65
CA MET A 601 -6.85 54.39 -16.10
C MET A 601 -6.88 53.29 -15.02
N LYS A 602 -5.87 53.22 -14.16
CA LYS A 602 -5.84 52.30 -13.01
C LYS A 602 -6.80 52.75 -11.90
N GLU A 603 -6.92 54.05 -11.67
CA GLU A 603 -7.88 54.63 -10.72
C GLU A 603 -9.33 54.55 -11.24
N SER A 604 -9.56 54.85 -12.53
CA SER A 604 -10.89 54.69 -13.14
C SER A 604 -11.32 53.23 -13.32
N ARG A 605 -10.40 52.26 -13.38
CA ARG A 605 -10.74 50.83 -13.28
C ARG A 605 -11.32 50.44 -11.92
N LYS A 606 -10.96 51.12 -10.83
CA LYS A 606 -11.57 50.89 -9.50
C LYS A 606 -12.99 51.49 -9.39
N LEU A 607 -13.32 52.45 -10.26
CA LEU A 607 -14.59 53.18 -10.28
C LEU A 607 -15.53 52.76 -11.41
N LYS A 608 -15.08 51.90 -12.36
CA LYS A 608 -16.00 51.25 -13.31
C LYS A 608 -17.01 50.45 -12.50
N LYS A 609 -18.30 50.75 -12.68
CA LYS A 609 -19.38 49.88 -12.21
C LYS A 609 -19.04 48.47 -12.66
N LEU A 610 -18.92 47.56 -11.69
CA LEU A 610 -18.70 46.14 -11.95
C LEU A 610 -19.68 45.70 -13.03
N THR A 611 -19.19 44.99 -14.02
CA THR A 611 -20.07 44.41 -15.05
C THR A 611 -21.10 43.51 -14.37
N LYS A 612 -22.31 43.38 -14.93
CA LYS A 612 -23.33 42.46 -14.40
C LYS A 612 -22.75 41.04 -14.17
N PHE A 613 -21.85 40.62 -15.06
CA PHE A 613 -21.10 39.38 -14.95
C PHE A 613 -20.16 39.34 -13.74
N GLU A 614 -19.38 40.39 -13.49
CA GLU A 614 -18.49 40.46 -12.31
C GLU A 614 -19.28 40.42 -11.01
N MET A 615 -20.42 41.11 -10.93
CA MET A 615 -21.31 41.05 -9.76
C MET A 615 -21.82 39.63 -9.51
N LEU A 616 -22.35 38.97 -10.54
CA LEU A 616 -22.81 37.58 -10.44
C LEU A 616 -21.69 36.60 -10.10
N ARG A 617 -20.48 36.83 -10.62
CA ARG A 617 -19.30 36.04 -10.24
C ARG A 617 -18.97 36.20 -8.76
N PHE A 618 -19.04 37.41 -8.21
CA PHE A 618 -18.83 37.62 -6.77
C PHE A 618 -19.92 36.94 -5.94
N GLU A 619 -21.19 37.06 -6.33
CA GLU A 619 -22.30 36.38 -5.65
C GLU A 619 -22.13 34.86 -5.65
N VAL A 620 -21.69 34.27 -6.76
CA VAL A 620 -21.41 32.83 -6.86
C VAL A 620 -20.23 32.42 -6.00
N VAL A 621 -19.14 33.20 -6.01
CA VAL A 621 -17.97 32.91 -5.19
C VAL A 621 -18.31 33.01 -3.70
N ASP A 622 -19.04 34.03 -3.30
CA ASP A 622 -19.45 34.23 -1.90
C ASP A 622 -20.47 33.14 -1.49
N PHE A 623 -21.31 32.68 -2.42
CA PHE A 623 -22.17 31.52 -2.20
C PHE A 623 -21.36 30.23 -2.01
N VAL A 624 -20.32 29.99 -2.82
CA VAL A 624 -19.42 28.83 -2.66
C VAL A 624 -18.64 28.92 -1.35
N ASP A 625 -18.14 30.10 -0.96
CA ASP A 625 -17.52 30.32 0.35
C ASP A 625 -18.50 30.01 1.49
N GLY A 626 -19.76 30.46 1.36
CA GLY A 626 -20.84 30.12 2.29
C GLY A 626 -21.08 28.61 2.40
N LEU A 627 -21.08 27.88 1.28
CA LEU A 627 -21.20 26.42 1.27
C LEU A 627 -20.02 25.75 1.98
N VAL A 628 -18.79 26.17 1.68
CA VAL A 628 -17.58 25.64 2.29
C VAL A 628 -17.62 25.85 3.81
N ARG A 629 -17.96 27.05 4.29
CA ARG A 629 -18.03 27.35 5.73
C ARG A 629 -19.09 26.53 6.48
N ASN A 630 -20.24 26.31 5.85
CA ASN A 630 -21.36 25.63 6.50
C ASN A 630 -21.15 24.10 6.58
N TYR A 631 -20.53 23.51 5.56
CA TYR A 631 -20.52 22.05 5.42
C TYR A 631 -19.14 21.41 5.49
N LEU A 632 -18.04 22.14 5.26
CA LEU A 632 -16.66 21.60 5.35
C LEU A 632 -16.00 21.90 6.70
N ALA A 633 -16.78 21.94 7.79
CA ALA A 633 -16.20 22.00 9.12
C ALA A 633 -15.40 20.71 9.42
N PRO A 634 -14.26 20.77 10.14
CA PRO A 634 -13.50 19.58 10.47
C PRO A 634 -14.31 18.57 11.30
N ALA A 635 -14.05 17.28 11.11
CA ALA A 635 -14.74 16.21 11.83
C ALA A 635 -14.56 16.30 13.36
N GLU A 636 -13.46 16.89 13.84
CA GLU A 636 -13.19 17.09 15.28
C GLU A 636 -14.19 18.02 15.99
N MET A 637 -14.91 18.85 15.22
CA MET A 637 -15.94 19.76 15.72
C MET A 637 -17.29 19.04 15.89
N GLN A 638 -17.47 17.87 15.27
CA GLN A 638 -18.68 17.08 15.41
C GLN A 638 -18.64 16.25 16.69
N THR A 639 -19.82 15.97 17.23
CA THR A 639 -19.98 15.12 18.41
C THR A 639 -19.85 13.64 18.02
N LEU A 640 -19.28 12.80 18.91
CA LEU A 640 -19.13 11.36 18.71
C LEU A 640 -18.32 10.94 17.47
N HIS A 641 -17.49 11.82 16.93
CA HIS A 641 -16.68 11.52 15.75
C HIS A 641 -15.67 10.37 16.00
N GLU A 642 -15.19 10.20 17.23
CA GLU A 642 -14.22 9.15 17.59
C GLU A 642 -14.77 7.72 17.42
N VAL A 643 -16.10 7.55 17.35
CA VAL A 643 -16.73 6.24 17.07
C VAL A 643 -16.42 5.78 15.64
N MET A 644 -16.35 6.72 14.71
CA MET A 644 -16.21 6.46 13.27
C MET A 644 -14.79 6.71 12.77
N TYR A 645 -14.07 7.65 13.41
CA TYR A 645 -12.72 8.06 13.02
C TYR A 645 -11.63 7.37 13.83
N PHE A 646 -10.68 6.75 13.12
CA PHE A 646 -9.48 6.20 13.72
C PHE A 646 -8.33 7.23 13.76
N SER A 647 -7.83 7.54 14.97
CA SER A 647 -6.83 8.61 15.22
C SER A 647 -5.41 8.13 15.58
N ALA A 648 -5.21 6.84 15.91
CA ALA A 648 -3.93 6.34 16.42
C ALA A 648 -2.87 6.14 15.31
N ALA A 649 -2.30 7.24 14.82
CA ALA A 649 -1.31 7.23 13.75
C ALA A 649 0.07 6.68 14.17
N ASN A 650 0.49 6.89 15.41
CA ASN A 650 1.80 6.45 15.88
C ASN A 650 1.92 4.93 15.96
N THR A 651 0.91 4.26 16.54
CA THR A 651 0.86 2.80 16.63
C THR A 651 0.84 2.17 15.23
N LEU A 652 0.05 2.73 14.31
CA LEU A 652 0.01 2.27 12.93
C LEU A 652 1.36 2.46 12.22
N ARG A 653 2.00 3.63 12.40
CA ARG A 653 3.31 3.92 11.81
C ARG A 653 4.37 2.95 12.32
N GLU A 654 4.38 2.62 13.60
CA GLU A 654 5.31 1.64 14.19
C GLU A 654 5.10 0.23 13.64
N HIS A 655 3.84 -0.20 13.44
CA HIS A 655 3.52 -1.52 12.90
C HIS A 655 3.82 -1.65 11.39
N LEU A 656 3.48 -0.63 10.58
CA LEU A 656 3.66 -0.66 9.13
C LEU A 656 5.08 -0.29 8.69
N ASN A 657 5.62 0.80 9.24
CA ASN A 657 6.96 1.29 8.93
C ASN A 657 7.89 1.08 10.14
N ALA A 658 8.19 -0.19 10.40
CA ALA A 658 9.07 -0.55 11.50
C ALA A 658 10.48 -0.02 11.25
N ALA A 659 11.00 0.76 12.20
CA ALA A 659 12.35 1.31 12.19
C ALA A 659 13.24 0.61 13.23
N PRO A 660 13.62 -0.68 13.05
CA PRO A 660 14.34 -1.44 14.06
C PRO A 660 15.71 -0.83 14.40
N ARG A 661 16.37 -0.19 13.43
CA ARG A 661 17.64 0.51 13.67
C ARG A 661 17.47 1.71 14.62
N VAL A 662 16.39 2.47 14.49
CA VAL A 662 16.11 3.62 15.37
C VAL A 662 15.77 3.13 16.78
N ALA A 663 14.99 2.05 16.89
CA ALA A 663 14.69 1.42 18.18
C ALA A 663 15.96 0.93 18.88
N LEU A 664 16.83 0.18 18.18
CA LEU A 664 18.11 -0.28 18.73
C LEU A 664 19.02 0.88 19.12
N HIS A 665 19.15 1.90 18.26
CA HIS A 665 19.96 3.08 18.54
C HIS A 665 19.46 3.85 19.76
N THR A 666 18.14 4.02 19.89
CA THR A 666 17.53 4.71 21.03
C THR A 666 17.69 3.89 22.31
N ALA A 667 17.51 2.57 22.24
CA ALA A 667 17.69 1.67 23.37
C ALA A 667 19.13 1.64 23.90
N LEU A 668 20.11 1.61 23.00
CA LEU A 668 21.53 1.54 23.37
C LEU A 668 22.09 2.89 23.84
N ASN A 669 21.60 4.01 23.31
CA ASN A 669 22.01 5.35 23.76
C ASN A 669 21.33 5.76 25.07
N ASN A 670 20.01 5.56 25.15
CA ASN A 670 19.16 6.02 26.24
C ASN A 670 18.28 4.87 26.77
N PRO A 671 18.84 3.95 27.57
CA PRO A 671 18.09 2.82 28.15
C PRO A 671 16.96 3.27 29.11
N TYR A 672 17.00 4.52 29.57
CA TYR A 672 15.99 5.13 30.43
C TYR A 672 14.56 5.01 29.87
N PHE A 673 14.37 5.18 28.55
CA PHE A 673 13.05 5.13 27.93
C PHE A 673 12.32 3.79 28.15
N TYR A 674 13.07 2.70 28.29
CA TYR A 674 12.53 1.35 28.47
C TYR A 674 12.52 0.91 29.94
N LEU A 675 13.61 1.18 30.68
CA LEU A 675 13.77 0.71 32.07
C LEU A 675 13.19 1.68 33.12
N LYS A 676 12.95 2.95 32.77
CA LYS A 676 12.38 4.01 33.64
C LYS A 676 12.99 4.09 35.04
N ASN A 677 14.30 3.87 35.18
CA ASN A 677 15.02 4.02 36.43
C ASN A 677 15.73 5.38 36.48
N GLU A 678 15.57 6.12 37.57
CA GLU A 678 16.10 7.48 37.75
C GLU A 678 17.63 7.54 37.69
N SER A 679 18.35 6.47 38.07
CA SER A 679 19.82 6.37 37.99
C SER A 679 20.38 6.36 36.56
N LEU A 680 19.51 6.14 35.56
CA LEU A 680 19.87 6.09 34.14
C LEU A 680 19.59 7.41 33.40
N LYS A 681 18.99 8.41 34.08
CA LYS A 681 18.80 9.74 33.48
C LYS A 681 20.16 10.38 33.27
N THR A 682 20.58 10.48 32.01
CA THR A 682 21.82 11.14 31.61
C THR A 682 21.51 12.16 30.53
N ASP A 683 22.23 13.27 30.52
CA ASP A 683 22.22 14.22 29.40
C ASP A 683 22.81 13.55 28.14
N ALA A 684 22.36 14.00 26.97
CA ALA A 684 22.77 13.44 25.69
C ALA A 684 24.30 13.45 25.54
N GLY A 685 24.90 12.27 25.35
CA GLY A 685 26.34 12.11 25.17
C GLY A 685 27.14 11.75 26.43
N CYS A 686 26.54 11.80 27.63
CA CYS A 686 27.21 11.34 28.84
C CYS A 686 27.05 9.81 29.03
N ILE A 687 28.11 9.14 29.48
CA ILE A 687 28.09 7.73 29.84
C ILE A 687 27.63 7.63 31.30
N SER A 688 26.43 7.10 31.54
CA SER A 688 26.00 6.79 32.91
C SER A 688 26.71 5.53 33.36
N ASN A 689 27.37 5.62 34.52
CA ASN A 689 28.09 4.52 35.15
C ASN A 689 27.14 3.38 35.56
N ALA A 690 25.83 3.65 35.74
CA ALA A 690 24.82 2.65 36.08
C ALA A 690 24.15 2.00 34.84
N ALA A 691 24.61 2.31 33.63
CA ALA A 691 24.04 1.75 32.39
C ALA A 691 24.42 0.27 32.20
N PRO A 692 23.60 -0.51 31.47
CA PRO A 692 23.95 -1.88 31.10
C PRO A 692 25.26 -1.94 30.30
N ASP A 693 26.04 -3.02 30.47
CA ASP A 693 27.35 -3.24 29.83
C ASP A 693 27.33 -2.99 28.31
N ILE A 694 26.28 -3.45 27.62
CA ILE A 694 26.10 -3.28 26.17
C ILE A 694 25.98 -1.79 25.80
N CYS A 695 25.27 -1.00 26.61
CA CYS A 695 25.08 0.43 26.37
C CYS A 695 26.40 1.19 26.58
N ILE A 696 27.20 0.79 27.58
CA ILE A 696 28.52 1.39 27.84
C ILE A 696 29.47 1.07 26.68
N ALA A 697 29.57 -0.21 26.30
CA ALA A 697 30.36 -0.64 25.14
C ALA A 697 29.89 0.09 23.86
N TYR A 698 28.57 0.27 23.70
CA TYR A 698 28.01 1.02 22.60
C TYR A 698 28.35 2.52 22.64
N LYS A 699 28.36 3.20 23.78
CA LYS A 699 28.78 4.62 23.78
C LYS A 699 30.26 4.76 23.41
N LEU A 700 31.10 3.90 23.97
CA LEU A 700 32.54 3.87 23.67
C LEU A 700 32.84 3.54 22.19
N HIS A 701 32.08 2.64 21.55
CA HIS A 701 32.31 2.33 20.13
C HIS A 701 31.93 3.49 19.18
N LEU A 702 31.06 4.41 19.61
CA LEU A 702 30.70 5.61 18.83
C LEU A 702 31.84 6.63 18.84
N GLU A 703 32.47 6.83 20.00
CA GLU A 703 33.65 7.69 20.18
C GLU A 703 34.87 7.18 19.39
N CYS A 704 34.96 5.86 19.21
CA CYS A 704 36.04 5.24 18.45
C CYS A 704 35.93 5.47 16.93
N GLY A 705 37.08 5.39 16.25
CA GLY A 705 37.16 5.49 14.80
C GLY A 705 36.67 4.24 14.04
N ARG A 706 36.97 4.18 12.74
CA ARG A 706 36.56 3.06 11.86
C ARG A 706 37.17 1.71 12.26
N LEU A 707 38.40 1.71 12.75
CA LEU A 707 39.09 0.54 13.29
C LEU A 707 39.27 0.76 14.79
N ILE A 708 38.73 -0.16 15.58
CA ILE A 708 38.75 -0.10 17.03
C ILE A 708 39.77 -1.12 17.51
N ASN A 709 40.73 -0.68 18.32
CA ASN A 709 41.64 -1.56 19.02
C ASN A 709 40.91 -2.19 20.21
N LEU A 710 40.90 -3.53 20.30
CA LEU A 710 40.19 -4.24 21.37
C LEU A 710 40.77 -3.97 22.75
N VAL A 711 42.09 -3.78 22.86
CA VAL A 711 42.76 -3.56 24.15
C VAL A 711 42.38 -2.19 24.71
N ASP A 712 42.54 -1.13 23.91
CA ASP A 712 42.20 0.24 24.33
C ASP A 712 40.70 0.36 24.67
N TRP A 713 39.84 -0.33 23.92
CA TRP A 713 38.41 -0.34 24.17
C TRP A 713 38.04 -1.07 25.47
N LEU A 714 38.74 -2.16 25.78
CA LEU A 714 38.57 -2.89 27.03
C LEU A 714 39.04 -2.07 28.22
N GLU A 715 40.18 -1.39 28.11
CA GLU A 715 40.67 -0.50 29.15
C GLU A 715 39.68 0.65 29.42
N ALA A 716 39.18 1.29 28.36
CA ALA A 716 38.14 2.32 28.48
C ALA A 716 36.87 1.77 29.16
N PHE A 717 36.40 0.58 28.77
CA PHE A 717 35.26 -0.07 29.39
C PHE A 717 35.48 -0.35 30.88
N ALA A 718 36.65 -0.90 31.23
CA ALA A 718 37.00 -1.19 32.63
C ALA A 718 37.03 0.09 33.48
N THR A 719 37.56 1.20 32.96
CA THR A 719 37.58 2.47 33.70
C THR A 719 36.18 2.99 34.02
N VAL A 720 35.23 2.89 33.09
CA VAL A 720 33.84 3.34 33.29
C VAL A 720 33.11 2.46 34.29
N VAL A 721 33.28 1.13 34.22
CA VAL A 721 32.61 0.19 35.12
C VAL A 721 33.19 0.25 36.52
N VAL A 722 34.51 0.38 36.68
CA VAL A 722 35.14 0.53 38.01
C VAL A 722 34.73 1.86 38.65
N ALA A 723 34.58 2.93 37.86
CA ALA A 723 34.05 4.20 38.34
C ALA A 723 32.56 4.11 38.76
N ALA A 724 31.83 3.08 38.32
CA ALA A 724 30.48 2.77 38.78
C ALA A 724 30.46 2.02 40.12
N GLU A 725 31.35 1.05 40.27
CA GLU A 725 31.37 0.15 41.43
C GLU A 725 32.06 0.79 42.65
N ASN A 726 33.11 1.60 42.48
CA ASN A 726 33.82 2.30 43.58
C ASN A 726 34.48 3.63 43.13
N PRO A 727 33.96 4.81 43.51
CA PRO A 727 34.51 6.11 43.06
C PRO A 727 35.87 6.49 43.68
N ASN A 728 36.39 5.75 44.67
CA ASN A 728 37.59 6.09 45.44
C ASN A 728 38.77 5.10 45.30
N SER A 729 38.68 4.06 44.47
CA SER A 729 39.78 3.09 44.28
C SER A 729 40.68 3.48 43.11
N SER A 730 41.98 3.67 43.36
CA SER A 730 42.97 3.91 42.31
C SER A 730 43.16 2.68 41.43
N VAL A 731 42.92 2.83 40.13
CA VAL A 731 43.08 1.83 39.06
C VAL A 731 44.54 1.40 38.96
N LYS A 732 44.99 0.37 39.70
CA LYS A 732 46.33 -0.20 39.48
C LYS A 732 46.49 -1.71 39.61
N ASP A 733 45.52 -2.47 40.08
CA ASP A 733 45.68 -3.91 40.19
C ASP A 733 44.68 -4.63 39.29
N GLN A 734 45.22 -5.34 38.29
CA GLN A 734 44.63 -6.37 37.42
C GLN A 734 43.12 -6.20 37.09
N ILE A 735 42.81 -5.93 35.82
CA ILE A 735 41.42 -5.99 35.32
C ILE A 735 40.80 -7.31 35.77
N ASP A 736 39.75 -7.24 36.57
CA ASP A 736 39.06 -8.44 37.04
C ASP A 736 38.61 -9.31 35.86
N ASP A 737 38.86 -10.61 35.95
CA ASP A 737 38.44 -11.61 34.95
C ASP A 737 36.93 -11.52 34.66
N ALA A 738 36.15 -11.09 35.66
CA ALA A 738 34.72 -10.85 35.52
C ALA A 738 34.39 -9.67 34.59
N ILE A 739 35.11 -8.55 34.69
CA ILE A 739 34.95 -7.38 33.81
C ILE A 739 35.38 -7.75 32.39
N HIS A 740 36.46 -8.51 32.26
CA HIS A 740 36.91 -9.04 30.97
C HIS A 740 35.83 -9.92 30.30
N ALA A 741 35.20 -10.83 31.05
CA ALA A 741 34.12 -11.67 30.54
C ALA A 741 32.84 -10.88 30.20
N ARG A 742 32.50 -9.83 30.98
CA ARG A 742 31.40 -8.90 30.67
C ARG A 742 31.66 -8.16 29.35
N PHE A 743 32.87 -7.66 29.17
CA PHE A 743 33.28 -7.00 27.93
C PHE A 743 33.18 -7.94 26.71
N ILE A 744 33.75 -9.14 26.78
CA ILE A 744 33.67 -10.12 25.67
C ILE A 744 32.22 -10.40 25.27
N ARG A 745 31.31 -10.50 26.27
CA ARG A 745 29.88 -10.70 26.03
C ARG A 745 29.25 -9.52 25.31
N ALA A 746 29.49 -8.29 25.80
CA ALA A 746 29.00 -7.08 25.17
C ALA A 746 29.51 -6.92 23.72
N VAL A 747 30.79 -7.24 23.47
CA VAL A 747 31.36 -7.26 22.12
C VAL A 747 30.69 -8.33 21.25
N SER A 748 30.47 -9.54 21.77
CA SER A 748 29.82 -10.63 21.04
C SER A 748 28.37 -10.26 20.67
N GLU A 749 27.65 -9.59 21.57
CA GLU A 749 26.29 -9.10 21.32
C GLU A 749 26.29 -7.96 20.28
N LEU A 750 27.25 -7.04 20.33
CA LEU A 750 27.43 -5.99 19.32
C LEU A 750 27.79 -6.55 17.94
N GLU A 751 28.54 -7.65 17.88
CA GLU A 751 28.83 -8.39 16.65
C GLU A 751 27.55 -9.06 16.11
N LEU A 752 26.77 -9.71 16.99
CA LEU A 752 25.49 -10.33 16.63
C LEU A 752 24.49 -9.30 16.07
N LEU A 753 24.44 -8.11 16.66
CA LEU A 753 23.62 -7.00 16.18
C LEU A 753 24.15 -6.36 14.88
N GLY A 754 25.38 -6.68 14.47
CA GLY A 754 25.99 -6.21 13.24
C GLY A 754 26.57 -4.79 13.31
N PHE A 755 26.82 -4.24 14.51
CA PHE A 755 27.48 -2.94 14.66
C PHE A 755 28.98 -3.04 14.35
N ILE A 756 29.57 -4.19 14.65
CA ILE A 756 30.99 -4.47 14.50
C ILE A 756 31.24 -5.77 13.73
N LYS A 757 32.42 -5.90 13.13
CA LYS A 757 32.87 -7.09 12.40
C LYS A 757 34.35 -7.36 12.66
N PRO A 758 34.77 -8.62 12.87
CA PRO A 758 36.18 -8.96 12.98
C PRO A 758 36.93 -8.61 11.70
N SER A 759 37.98 -7.79 11.82
CA SER A 759 38.82 -7.41 10.70
C SER A 759 40.02 -8.34 10.58
N LYS A 760 40.34 -8.78 9.37
CA LYS A 760 41.61 -9.50 9.08
C LYS A 760 42.74 -8.54 8.68
N GLN A 761 42.49 -7.23 8.62
CA GLN A 761 43.48 -6.25 8.16
C GLN A 761 44.55 -5.95 9.21
N LYS A 762 44.20 -6.00 10.49
CA LYS A 762 45.09 -5.84 11.64
C LYS A 762 44.70 -6.84 12.72
N THR A 763 45.69 -7.41 13.41
CA THR A 763 45.47 -8.26 14.57
C THR A 763 44.83 -7.44 15.69
N ASP A 764 43.92 -8.04 16.45
CA ASP A 764 43.26 -7.44 17.62
C ASP A 764 42.44 -6.17 17.34
N HIS A 765 42.06 -5.97 16.06
CA HIS A 765 41.21 -4.87 15.65
C HIS A 765 39.85 -5.36 15.16
N VAL A 766 38.84 -4.58 15.51
CA VAL A 766 37.47 -4.76 15.04
C VAL A 766 37.10 -3.59 14.15
N ALA A 767 36.39 -3.89 13.05
CA ALA A 767 35.90 -2.88 12.13
C ALA A 767 34.47 -2.49 12.48
N ARG A 768 34.21 -1.19 12.60
CA ARG A 768 32.86 -0.65 12.74
C ARG A 768 32.14 -0.69 11.38
N LEU A 769 30.94 -1.26 11.34
CA LEU A 769 30.12 -1.35 10.13
C LEU A 769 29.13 -0.18 9.99
N THR A 770 28.75 0.44 11.11
CA THR A 770 27.76 1.51 11.14
C THR A 770 28.43 2.89 11.21
N TRP A 771 27.75 3.88 10.64
CA TRP A 771 28.15 5.28 10.72
C TRP A 771 27.30 5.94 11.80
N GLY A 772 27.97 6.59 12.74
CA GLY A 772 27.39 7.17 13.95
C GLY A 772 28.37 8.12 14.65
N SER A 773 28.96 9.05 13.89
CA SER A 773 29.31 10.35 14.46
C SER A 773 28.34 11.33 13.81
N CYS A 774 27.24 11.61 14.51
CA CYS A 774 26.55 12.89 14.32
C CYS A 774 26.92 13.73 15.54
#